data_AF-A0A965IK33-F1
#
_entry.id   AF-A0A965IK33-F1
#
_cell.length_a   1.000
_cell.length_b   1.000
_cell.length_c   1.000
_cell.angle_alpha   90.00
_cell.angle_beta   90.00
_cell.angle_gamma   90.00
#
_symmetry.space_group_name_H-M   'P 1'
#
loop_
_entity.id
_entity.type
_entity.pdbx_description
1 polymer ?
#
loop_
_entity_poly.entity_id
_entity_poly.type
_entity_poly.pdbx_seq_one_letter_code
_entity_poly.pdbx_strand_id
1 'polypeptide(L)'
;MPIGCPKRASVNTTGTARALCWSSIWLESRYLYMTLQLPDLTQTPRLQHFVAQLDDVLKRTQVEADILQLATVLLKQLIQQDDWLPDTFAKPSPERYQQYLLYADPDDRFSVVSFVWGPGQSTPIHDHTVWGLVGVLRGAELCQPFVKDAQGHWLASNAQKRLEMGEVEPVSPHIGDVHRVWNALDNDTTISIHVYGANIGKVRRHVFHEDGTVKEFISGYSNPLKDLPGGFDVTTFLEVRNALLQKREIALVDVREEDPYAQSHPLFAANMPLGRIEQEAWTRIPRRDTPIVVYGSNLAGEDLSLPAARIFKRLGYTQVTVLAGGLPGWKDGGGELFRDVNVPSKSFGELVESVRHTPSLSAQEVKALIDANADVVVLDSRRFDEYQTMSIPKGVSVPGAELVLRARTLAPKATTRIIVNCAGRTRSIIGTQSLINAGIPNPVSALRNGTIGWTLAGQSLVQGAAQRFPEVDEATQKQAAASAKAVAYRAGVGRARMDELLTWLAETTRTTYFFDVRTPEEFAAGHVMGAQSAPGGQLVQETDHYAPVRGARIVLCDTEGVRANMSASWLAQMGWEVFVLEGLQTQDFASNDTETPAIPDSQGPLTKVTPAQVKAWLADRNSHTVVLDFSSSAQFVKGHIQNAWWVLRSELKQSLIAAHKGHRYVLTCHNGNASRFAVADVLAMSKAGVDVVWLEGGNTAWAAAGNTLQTGDRQMAVERVDRYRRPYEGTDNAAAAMQAYLDWEFGLVEQLGRDGTHHFRVI
;
A
#
# COMPACT_ATOMS: atom_id res chain seq x y z
N MET A 1 -9.72 -49.32 -39.49
CA MET A 1 -10.19 -50.73 -39.48
C MET A 1 -10.22 -51.21 -38.03
N PRO A 2 -11.18 -52.04 -37.60
CA PRO A 2 -12.61 -51.72 -37.49
C PRO A 2 -13.20 -52.03 -36.08
N ILE A 3 -14.34 -51.38 -35.78
CA ILE A 3 -15.61 -51.94 -35.23
C ILE A 3 -15.56 -52.81 -33.95
N GLY A 4 -16.35 -52.40 -32.94
CA GLY A 4 -16.83 -53.29 -31.87
C GLY A 4 -17.84 -52.62 -30.91
N CYS A 5 -19.13 -52.70 -31.26
CA CYS A 5 -20.29 -52.31 -30.44
C CYS A 5 -20.75 -53.52 -29.55
N PRO A 6 -21.89 -53.48 -28.83
CA PRO A 6 -22.08 -53.08 -27.42
C PRO A 6 -22.58 -54.25 -26.53
N LYS A 7 -22.67 -54.08 -25.19
CA LYS A 7 -23.66 -54.84 -24.38
C LYS A 7 -24.23 -54.01 -23.22
N ARG A 8 -25.57 -54.10 -23.10
CA ARG A 8 -26.45 -53.49 -22.10
C ARG A 8 -26.54 -54.33 -20.81
N ALA A 9 -26.77 -53.59 -19.72
CA ALA A 9 -27.67 -53.84 -18.59
C ALA A 9 -27.36 -54.95 -17.56
N SER A 10 -27.18 -54.52 -16.31
CA SER A 10 -28.01 -55.01 -15.20
C SER A 10 -28.16 -53.91 -14.13
N VAL A 11 -29.41 -53.57 -13.84
CA VAL A 11 -29.81 -52.86 -12.63
C VAL A 11 -29.87 -53.91 -11.53
N ASN A 12 -29.21 -53.66 -10.39
CA ASN A 12 -29.56 -54.34 -9.15
C ASN A 12 -29.50 -53.32 -8.01
N THR A 13 -30.66 -53.14 -7.39
CA THR A 13 -30.96 -52.29 -6.25
C THR A 13 -30.68 -53.03 -4.95
N THR A 14 -29.70 -52.56 -4.18
CA THR A 14 -29.62 -52.58 -2.71
C THR A 14 -28.62 -51.45 -2.38
N GLY A 15 -28.96 -50.37 -1.68
CA GLY A 15 -29.71 -50.28 -0.45
C GLY A 15 -28.71 -50.16 0.70
N THR A 16 -28.46 -48.91 1.13
CA THR A 16 -27.86 -48.44 2.39
C THR A 16 -26.37 -48.05 2.47
N ALA A 17 -26.17 -46.85 3.02
CA ALA A 17 -24.98 -46.29 3.68
C ALA A 17 -23.76 -45.90 2.81
N ARG A 18 -23.85 -44.80 2.05
CA ARG A 18 -22.69 -43.96 1.68
C ARG A 18 -23.12 -42.64 1.00
N ALA A 19 -23.77 -41.76 1.76
CA ALA A 19 -24.05 -40.40 1.30
C ALA A 19 -24.11 -39.45 2.50
N LEU A 20 -22.96 -39.15 3.11
CA LEU A 20 -22.83 -38.10 4.14
C LEU A 20 -21.37 -37.61 4.38
N CYS A 21 -20.40 -37.99 3.54
CA CYS A 21 -18.97 -37.69 3.82
C CYS A 21 -18.27 -36.84 2.73
N TRP A 22 -19.01 -36.23 1.80
CA TRP A 22 -18.41 -35.47 0.68
C TRP A 22 -18.73 -33.96 0.67
N SER A 23 -19.65 -33.47 1.52
CA SER A 23 -19.98 -32.04 1.61
C SER A 23 -19.11 -31.27 2.62
N SER A 24 -18.58 -31.94 3.65
CA SER A 24 -17.80 -31.31 4.74
C SER A 24 -16.43 -30.79 4.27
N ILE A 25 -15.79 -31.50 3.32
CA ILE A 25 -14.42 -31.22 2.85
C ILE A 25 -14.37 -29.95 1.97
N TRP A 26 -15.47 -29.55 1.35
CA TRP A 26 -15.55 -28.33 0.52
C TRP A 26 -15.77 -27.05 1.32
N LEU A 27 -16.42 -27.12 2.50
CA LEU A 27 -16.54 -25.96 3.38
C LEU A 27 -15.20 -25.66 4.10
N GLU A 28 -14.51 -26.66 4.67
CA GLU A 28 -13.29 -26.43 5.46
C GLU A 28 -12.13 -25.80 4.67
N SER A 29 -11.98 -26.11 3.39
CA SER A 29 -10.85 -25.60 2.58
C SER A 29 -10.95 -24.11 2.24
N ARG A 30 -12.11 -23.44 2.39
CA ARG A 30 -12.25 -21.99 2.17
C ARG A 30 -12.30 -21.16 3.45
N TYR A 31 -12.52 -21.79 4.61
CA TYR A 31 -12.39 -21.13 5.93
C TYR A 31 -10.95 -21.05 6.45
N LEU A 32 -10.00 -21.68 5.75
CA LEU A 32 -8.56 -21.55 6.02
C LEU A 32 -8.07 -20.09 5.84
N TYR A 33 -8.83 -19.25 5.12
CA TYR A 33 -8.42 -17.90 4.69
C TYR A 33 -8.97 -16.75 5.55
N MET A 34 -9.91 -17.00 6.47
CA MET A 34 -10.41 -15.96 7.38
C MET A 34 -9.51 -15.83 8.61
N THR A 35 -9.11 -14.58 8.90
CA THR A 35 -8.37 -14.17 10.11
C THR A 35 -9.17 -14.23 11.37
N LEU A 36 -10.45 -13.93 11.25
CA LEU A 36 -11.38 -13.99 12.36
C LEU A 36 -11.53 -15.46 12.75
N GLN A 37 -11.34 -15.73 14.03
CA GLN A 37 -11.76 -16.99 14.62
C GLN A 37 -13.28 -17.02 14.54
N LEU A 38 -13.80 -17.89 13.68
CA LEU A 38 -15.22 -18.22 13.61
C LEU A 38 -15.49 -19.44 14.49
N PRO A 39 -16.74 -19.66 14.93
CA PRO A 39 -17.12 -20.93 15.53
C PRO A 39 -16.84 -22.07 14.53
N ASP A 40 -16.30 -23.17 15.03
CA ASP A 40 -16.19 -24.40 14.24
C ASP A 40 -17.60 -24.95 14.00
N LEU A 41 -18.05 -24.91 12.74
CA LEU A 41 -19.38 -25.38 12.36
C LEU A 41 -19.57 -26.88 12.67
N THR A 42 -18.49 -27.67 12.63
CA THR A 42 -18.56 -29.10 12.97
C THR A 42 -18.81 -29.33 14.46
N GLN A 43 -18.47 -28.33 15.30
CA GLN A 43 -18.71 -28.33 16.74
C GLN A 43 -19.97 -27.53 17.13
N THR A 44 -20.64 -26.88 16.17
CA THR A 44 -21.86 -26.10 16.38
C THR A 44 -22.99 -26.58 15.46
N PRO A 45 -23.49 -27.82 15.64
CA PRO A 45 -24.37 -28.49 14.68
C PRO A 45 -25.69 -27.75 14.43
N ARG A 46 -26.21 -26.99 15.40
CA ARG A 46 -27.42 -26.17 15.20
C ARG A 46 -27.18 -25.00 14.25
N LEU A 47 -26.07 -24.27 14.44
CA LEU A 47 -25.66 -23.19 13.54
C LEU A 47 -25.38 -23.75 12.14
N GLN A 48 -24.66 -24.88 12.05
CA GLN A 48 -24.41 -25.56 10.78
C GLN A 48 -25.71 -25.96 10.07
N HIS A 49 -26.69 -26.49 10.80
CA HIS A 49 -27.99 -26.86 10.25
C HIS A 49 -28.76 -25.64 9.74
N PHE A 50 -28.81 -24.56 10.53
CA PHE A 50 -29.44 -23.30 10.13
C PHE A 50 -28.82 -22.74 8.84
N VAL A 51 -27.49 -22.67 8.79
CA VAL A 51 -26.74 -22.21 7.60
C VAL A 51 -27.08 -23.03 6.36
N ALA A 52 -27.12 -24.37 6.48
CA ALA A 52 -27.44 -25.24 5.37
C ALA A 52 -28.89 -25.05 4.88
N GLN A 53 -29.85 -24.89 5.80
CA GLN A 53 -31.24 -24.64 5.46
C GLN A 53 -31.45 -23.26 4.81
N LEU A 54 -30.73 -22.24 5.27
CA LEU A 54 -30.80 -20.91 4.68
C LEU A 54 -30.17 -20.88 3.28
N ASP A 55 -29.06 -21.58 3.07
CA ASP A 55 -28.48 -21.77 1.73
C ASP A 55 -29.48 -22.42 0.76
N ASP A 56 -30.22 -23.43 1.22
CA ASP A 56 -31.29 -24.07 0.43
C ASP A 56 -32.44 -23.10 0.09
N VAL A 57 -32.82 -22.20 1.01
CA VAL A 57 -33.83 -21.15 0.76
C VAL A 57 -33.34 -20.20 -0.33
N LEU A 58 -32.11 -19.69 -0.20
CA LEU A 58 -31.53 -18.72 -1.14
C LEU A 58 -31.25 -19.30 -2.53
N LYS A 59 -31.10 -20.62 -2.64
CA LYS A 59 -31.04 -21.33 -3.93
C LYS A 59 -32.41 -21.48 -4.61
N ARG A 60 -33.51 -21.46 -3.84
CA ARG A 60 -34.87 -21.70 -4.36
C ARG A 60 -35.61 -20.43 -4.73
N THR A 61 -35.33 -19.31 -4.07
CA THR A 61 -36.01 -18.04 -4.32
C THR A 61 -35.07 -16.86 -4.18
N GLN A 62 -35.34 -15.82 -4.96
CA GLN A 62 -34.71 -14.49 -4.89
C GLN A 62 -35.73 -13.42 -4.43
N VAL A 63 -36.96 -13.83 -4.10
CA VAL A 63 -38.03 -12.92 -3.68
C VAL A 63 -37.86 -12.63 -2.19
N GLU A 64 -37.57 -11.37 -1.85
CA GLU A 64 -37.27 -10.93 -0.48
C GLU A 64 -38.35 -11.33 0.54
N ALA A 65 -39.63 -11.15 0.21
CA ALA A 65 -40.73 -11.52 1.10
C ALA A 65 -40.75 -13.01 1.46
N ASP A 66 -40.48 -13.89 0.48
CA ASP A 66 -40.40 -15.33 0.70
C ASP A 66 -39.17 -15.70 1.54
N ILE A 67 -38.03 -15.04 1.28
CA ILE A 67 -36.80 -15.22 2.05
C ILE A 67 -37.04 -14.85 3.51
N LEU A 68 -37.58 -13.66 3.78
CA LEU A 68 -37.87 -13.19 5.14
C LEU A 68 -38.85 -14.12 5.85
N GLN A 69 -39.91 -14.57 5.17
CA GLN A 69 -40.89 -15.49 5.76
C GLN A 69 -40.25 -16.83 6.15
N LEU A 70 -39.51 -17.46 5.23
CA LEU A 70 -38.89 -18.76 5.46
C LEU A 70 -37.74 -18.68 6.46
N ALA A 71 -36.84 -17.71 6.30
CA ALA A 71 -35.68 -17.53 7.17
C ALA A 71 -36.08 -17.11 8.59
N THR A 72 -37.19 -16.39 8.78
CA THR A 72 -37.74 -16.11 10.13
C THR A 72 -38.06 -17.39 10.89
N VAL A 73 -38.66 -18.38 10.22
CA VAL A 73 -38.97 -19.69 10.84
C VAL A 73 -37.69 -20.41 11.23
N LEU A 74 -36.68 -20.41 10.34
CA LEU A 74 -35.39 -21.03 10.60
C LEU A 74 -34.65 -20.37 11.77
N LEU A 75 -34.62 -19.03 11.82
CA LEU A 75 -33.94 -18.30 12.90
C LEU A 75 -34.66 -18.53 14.23
N LYS A 76 -36.00 -18.52 14.26
CA LYS A 76 -36.78 -18.88 15.46
C LYS A 76 -36.41 -20.26 15.98
N GLN A 77 -36.23 -21.25 15.11
CA GLN A 77 -35.81 -22.59 15.51
C GLN A 77 -34.38 -22.61 16.09
N LEU A 78 -33.46 -21.82 15.53
CA LEU A 78 -32.09 -21.72 16.02
C LEU A 78 -32.03 -21.11 17.43
N ILE A 79 -32.75 -20.01 17.66
CA ILE A 79 -32.65 -19.24 18.93
C ILE A 79 -33.54 -19.77 20.05
N GLN A 80 -34.40 -20.78 19.79
CA GLN A 80 -35.21 -21.44 20.83
C GLN A 80 -34.37 -22.21 21.86
N GLN A 81 -33.12 -22.52 21.55
CA GLN A 81 -32.21 -23.27 22.40
C GLN A 81 -30.89 -22.51 22.48
N ASP A 82 -30.38 -22.38 23.70
CA ASP A 82 -29.15 -21.65 24.01
C ASP A 82 -28.03 -22.59 24.46
N ASP A 83 -27.79 -23.64 23.67
CA ASP A 83 -26.81 -24.70 23.92
C ASP A 83 -25.70 -24.74 22.86
N TRP A 84 -25.66 -23.77 21.94
CA TRP A 84 -24.83 -23.83 20.73
C TRP A 84 -23.90 -22.64 20.52
N LEU A 85 -24.17 -21.47 21.09
CA LEU A 85 -23.33 -20.28 20.89
C LEU A 85 -22.11 -20.38 21.81
N PRO A 86 -20.88 -20.48 21.26
CA PRO A 86 -19.68 -20.57 22.10
C PRO A 86 -19.47 -19.28 22.92
N ASP A 87 -19.00 -19.42 24.17
CA ASP A 87 -18.81 -18.31 25.11
C ASP A 87 -17.98 -17.16 24.54
N THR A 88 -16.98 -17.48 23.72
CA THR A 88 -16.12 -16.50 23.02
C THR A 88 -16.93 -15.50 22.19
N PHE A 89 -18.04 -15.94 21.59
CA PHE A 89 -18.92 -15.13 20.74
C PHE A 89 -20.15 -14.60 21.48
N ALA A 90 -20.16 -14.74 22.81
CA ALA A 90 -21.20 -14.29 23.72
C ALA A 90 -20.69 -13.29 24.76
N LYS A 91 -19.40 -12.89 24.68
CA LYS A 91 -18.75 -12.07 25.71
C LYS A 91 -19.03 -10.57 25.51
N PRO A 92 -19.60 -9.86 26.50
CA PRO A 92 -19.81 -8.41 26.40
C PRO A 92 -18.48 -7.64 26.54
N SER A 93 -18.46 -6.39 26.08
CA SER A 93 -17.42 -5.41 26.42
C SER A 93 -18.01 -4.33 27.32
N PRO A 94 -17.25 -3.81 28.31
CA PRO A 94 -17.70 -2.70 29.15
C PRO A 94 -17.80 -1.37 28.38
N GLU A 95 -17.07 -1.22 27.27
CA GLU A 95 -16.94 0.05 26.56
C GLU A 95 -17.93 0.22 25.40
N ARG A 96 -18.32 -0.89 24.76
CA ARG A 96 -19.16 -0.90 23.55
C ARG A 96 -19.85 -2.24 23.35
N TYR A 97 -20.92 -2.24 22.56
CA TYR A 97 -21.53 -3.49 22.09
C TYR A 97 -20.58 -4.21 21.13
N GLN A 98 -20.65 -5.54 21.12
CA GLN A 98 -19.78 -6.40 20.32
C GLN A 98 -20.57 -7.05 19.19
N GLN A 99 -19.92 -7.25 18.04
CA GLN A 99 -20.50 -7.88 16.86
C GLN A 99 -19.61 -9.04 16.41
N TYR A 100 -19.98 -10.26 16.74
CA TYR A 100 -19.20 -11.45 16.40
C TYR A 100 -19.76 -12.12 15.15
N LEU A 101 -19.00 -12.13 14.06
CA LEU A 101 -19.31 -12.93 12.88
C LEU A 101 -19.31 -14.41 13.26
N LEU A 102 -20.43 -15.09 13.04
CA LEU A 102 -20.56 -16.54 13.24
C LEU A 102 -20.41 -17.29 11.92
N TYR A 103 -20.92 -16.71 10.84
CA TYR A 103 -20.85 -17.30 9.50
C TYR A 103 -20.93 -16.18 8.44
N ALA A 104 -20.12 -16.29 7.39
CA ALA A 104 -20.29 -15.51 6.16
C ALA A 104 -20.34 -16.48 4.98
N ASP A 105 -21.36 -16.33 4.14
CA ASP A 105 -21.46 -17.09 2.90
C ASP A 105 -20.25 -16.76 1.98
N PRO A 106 -19.60 -17.76 1.37
CA PRO A 106 -18.42 -17.52 0.51
C PRO A 106 -18.67 -16.62 -0.70
N ASP A 107 -19.93 -16.52 -1.17
CA ASP A 107 -20.34 -15.65 -2.26
C ASP A 107 -20.97 -14.34 -1.74
N ASP A 108 -20.75 -14.03 -0.46
CA ASP A 108 -21.29 -12.90 0.29
C ASP A 108 -22.83 -12.78 0.23
N ARG A 109 -23.56 -13.88 0.00
CA ARG A 109 -25.04 -13.89 -0.12
C ARG A 109 -25.76 -13.63 1.20
N PHE A 110 -25.16 -14.03 2.32
CA PHE A 110 -25.67 -13.72 3.66
C PHE A 110 -24.57 -13.81 4.73
N SER A 111 -24.82 -13.23 5.90
CA SER A 111 -23.99 -13.41 7.08
C SER A 111 -24.84 -13.60 8.35
N VAL A 112 -24.27 -14.29 9.33
CA VAL A 112 -24.87 -14.54 10.65
C VAL A 112 -23.95 -13.95 11.71
N VAL A 113 -24.49 -13.10 12.57
CA VAL A 113 -23.71 -12.28 13.53
C VAL A 113 -24.35 -12.38 14.91
N SER A 114 -23.55 -12.60 15.95
CA SER A 114 -23.95 -12.45 17.35
C SER A 114 -23.70 -11.01 17.80
N PHE A 115 -24.76 -10.30 18.14
CA PHE A 115 -24.70 -8.99 18.79
C PHE A 115 -24.79 -9.18 20.30
N VAL A 116 -23.79 -8.66 21.01
CA VAL A 116 -23.69 -8.77 22.47
C VAL A 116 -23.71 -7.37 23.07
N TRP A 117 -24.78 -7.10 23.83
CA TRP A 117 -25.07 -5.80 24.41
C TRP A 117 -24.86 -5.84 25.93
N GLY A 118 -23.89 -5.09 26.42
CA GLY A 118 -23.80 -4.77 27.85
C GLY A 118 -24.90 -3.79 28.30
N PRO A 119 -25.07 -3.58 29.60
CA PRO A 119 -26.03 -2.62 30.14
C PRO A 119 -25.87 -1.21 29.55
N GLY A 120 -27.00 -0.60 29.16
CA GLY A 120 -27.04 0.78 28.62
C GLY A 120 -26.46 0.96 27.20
N GLN A 121 -26.00 -0.11 26.55
CA GLN A 121 -25.42 -0.03 25.21
C GLN A 121 -26.49 0.05 24.12
N SER A 122 -26.24 0.90 23.12
CA SER A 122 -27.14 1.16 21.99
C SER A 122 -26.36 1.38 20.70
N THR A 123 -27.05 1.19 19.58
CA THR A 123 -26.59 1.66 18.27
C THR A 123 -26.92 3.14 18.08
N PRO A 124 -26.23 3.84 17.17
CA PRO A 124 -26.76 5.04 16.53
C PRO A 124 -28.03 4.72 15.70
N ILE A 125 -28.75 5.75 15.23
CA ILE A 125 -29.79 5.55 14.20
C ILE A 125 -29.07 5.07 12.95
N HIS A 126 -29.49 3.95 12.36
CA HIS A 126 -28.80 3.36 11.21
C HIS A 126 -29.75 2.59 10.30
N ASP A 127 -29.28 2.29 9.09
CA ASP A 127 -29.89 1.36 8.15
C ASP A 127 -29.01 0.11 7.92
N HIS A 128 -29.51 -0.84 7.13
CA HIS A 128 -28.80 -2.05 6.71
C HIS A 128 -28.58 -2.10 5.21
N THR A 129 -29.47 -1.47 4.42
CA THR A 129 -29.49 -1.47 2.94
C THR A 129 -29.71 -2.84 2.30
N VAL A 130 -29.84 -3.89 3.11
CA VAL A 130 -30.13 -5.27 2.74
C VAL A 130 -31.24 -5.80 3.64
N TRP A 131 -31.90 -6.89 3.24
CA TRP A 131 -32.83 -7.57 4.14
C TRP A 131 -32.08 -8.14 5.35
N GLY A 132 -32.75 -8.24 6.49
CA GLY A 132 -32.19 -8.79 7.70
C GLY A 132 -33.22 -9.35 8.67
N LEU A 133 -32.74 -10.12 9.63
CA LEU A 133 -33.52 -10.70 10.73
C LEU A 133 -32.78 -10.44 12.04
N VAL A 134 -33.51 -10.02 13.07
CA VAL A 134 -33.00 -9.81 14.43
C VAL A 134 -33.71 -10.79 15.35
N GLY A 135 -32.97 -11.75 15.93
CA GLY A 135 -33.53 -12.76 16.83
C GLY A 135 -32.90 -12.73 18.21
N VAL A 136 -33.69 -12.64 19.29
CA VAL A 136 -33.14 -12.57 20.66
C VAL A 136 -32.88 -13.97 21.21
N LEU A 137 -31.60 -14.29 21.46
CA LEU A 137 -31.17 -15.57 22.06
C LEU A 137 -31.15 -15.51 23.59
N ARG A 138 -30.66 -14.40 24.16
CA ARG A 138 -30.58 -14.15 25.62
C ARG A 138 -31.03 -12.74 25.93
N GLY A 139 -31.77 -12.55 27.02
CA GLY A 139 -32.19 -11.22 27.48
C GLY A 139 -33.34 -10.64 26.64
N ALA A 140 -33.29 -9.33 26.39
CA ALA A 140 -34.33 -8.61 25.65
C ALA A 140 -33.76 -7.36 24.96
N GLU A 141 -34.30 -7.03 23.79
CA GLU A 141 -33.83 -5.93 22.94
C GLU A 141 -34.95 -4.92 22.70
N LEU A 142 -34.61 -3.62 22.67
CA LEU A 142 -35.54 -2.56 22.30
C LEU A 142 -35.18 -2.01 20.92
N CYS A 143 -36.21 -1.83 20.10
CA CYS A 143 -36.11 -1.31 18.74
C CYS A 143 -37.03 -0.10 18.56
N GLN A 144 -36.48 1.02 18.09
CA GLN A 144 -37.22 2.23 17.76
C GLN A 144 -37.02 2.56 16.28
N PRO A 145 -38.07 2.46 15.45
CA PRO A 145 -38.03 2.91 14.07
C PRO A 145 -37.94 4.44 13.98
N PHE A 146 -37.30 4.97 12.93
CA PHE A 146 -37.19 6.40 12.66
C PHE A 146 -37.63 6.76 11.23
N VAL A 147 -38.20 7.95 11.04
CA VAL A 147 -38.54 8.54 9.74
C VAL A 147 -38.04 9.98 9.65
N LYS A 148 -37.79 10.47 8.44
CA LYS A 148 -37.48 11.88 8.22
C LYS A 148 -38.73 12.75 8.31
N ASP A 149 -38.62 13.89 8.97
CA ASP A 149 -39.60 14.98 8.87
C ASP A 149 -39.42 15.80 7.58
N ALA A 150 -40.24 16.84 7.40
CA ALA A 150 -40.19 17.71 6.23
C ALA A 150 -38.90 18.56 6.14
N GLN A 151 -38.16 18.68 7.24
CA GLN A 151 -36.90 19.42 7.36
C GLN A 151 -35.68 18.49 7.19
N GLY A 152 -35.89 17.17 7.10
CA GLY A 152 -34.86 16.16 6.95
C GLY A 152 -34.30 15.62 8.27
N HIS A 153 -34.87 16.00 9.42
CA HIS A 153 -34.50 15.48 10.74
C HIS A 153 -35.07 14.09 10.96
N TRP A 154 -34.36 13.25 11.70
CA TRP A 154 -34.82 11.90 12.02
C TRP A 154 -35.59 11.88 13.33
N LEU A 155 -36.87 11.53 13.26
CA LEU A 155 -37.77 11.43 14.40
C LEU A 155 -38.21 9.99 14.65
N ALA A 156 -38.36 9.64 15.92
CA ALA A 156 -38.91 8.34 16.32
C ALA A 156 -40.31 8.17 15.69
N SER A 157 -40.52 7.02 15.06
CA SER A 157 -41.75 6.65 14.38
C SER A 157 -42.26 5.32 14.93
N ASN A 158 -43.58 5.15 14.93
CA ASN A 158 -44.26 4.00 15.51
C ASN A 158 -43.95 3.81 17.01
N ALA A 159 -44.66 2.86 17.63
CA ALA A 159 -44.37 2.48 19.00
C ALA A 159 -43.02 1.75 19.08
N GLN A 160 -42.24 2.08 20.10
CA GLN A 160 -41.06 1.31 20.48
C GLN A 160 -41.45 -0.16 20.68
N LYS A 161 -40.69 -1.07 20.08
CA LYS A 161 -40.91 -2.51 20.19
C LYS A 161 -39.89 -3.11 21.16
N ARG A 162 -40.36 -4.05 22.00
CA ARG A 162 -39.51 -4.88 22.84
C ARG A 162 -39.55 -6.31 22.29
N LEU A 163 -38.39 -6.84 21.96
CA LEU A 163 -38.19 -8.22 21.54
C LEU A 163 -37.74 -9.04 22.74
N GLU A 164 -38.51 -10.06 23.06
CA GLU A 164 -38.20 -11.01 24.12
C GLU A 164 -37.45 -12.24 23.56
N MET A 165 -36.85 -13.02 24.44
CA MET A 165 -36.15 -14.27 24.08
C MET A 165 -37.02 -15.18 23.19
N GLY A 166 -36.45 -15.64 22.08
CA GLY A 166 -37.12 -16.49 21.09
C GLY A 166 -37.91 -15.72 20.02
N GLU A 167 -38.07 -14.40 20.17
CA GLU A 167 -38.70 -13.57 19.14
C GLU A 167 -37.73 -13.20 18.03
N VAL A 168 -38.29 -13.02 16.83
CA VAL A 168 -37.55 -12.59 15.62
C VAL A 168 -38.31 -11.46 14.95
N GLU A 169 -37.58 -10.41 14.58
CA GLU A 169 -38.08 -9.29 13.79
C GLU A 169 -37.36 -9.20 12.43
N PRO A 170 -38.10 -9.19 11.31
CA PRO A 170 -37.53 -8.90 10.01
C PRO A 170 -37.36 -7.40 9.78
N VAL A 171 -36.29 -7.03 9.10
CA VAL A 171 -36.00 -5.65 8.66
C VAL A 171 -35.57 -5.66 7.19
N SER A 172 -35.93 -4.62 6.44
CA SER A 172 -35.43 -4.43 5.07
C SER A 172 -35.74 -3.01 4.58
N PRO A 173 -35.06 -2.53 3.52
CA PRO A 173 -35.41 -1.27 2.87
C PRO A 173 -36.89 -1.16 2.46
N HIS A 174 -37.57 -2.29 2.21
CA HIS A 174 -38.96 -2.32 1.76
C HIS A 174 -40.00 -2.33 2.90
N ILE A 175 -39.64 -2.79 4.11
CA ILE A 175 -40.58 -2.93 5.23
C ILE A 175 -40.25 -2.03 6.43
N GLY A 176 -39.04 -1.49 6.49
CA GLY A 176 -38.53 -0.66 7.58
C GLY A 176 -37.08 -1.03 7.91
N ASP A 177 -36.17 -0.10 7.66
CA ASP A 177 -34.72 -0.32 7.80
C ASP A 177 -34.06 0.65 8.78
N VAL A 178 -34.57 1.89 8.87
CA VAL A 178 -33.93 2.93 9.68
C VAL A 178 -34.43 2.87 11.12
N HIS A 179 -33.54 2.47 12.03
CA HIS A 179 -33.90 2.32 13.43
C HIS A 179 -32.74 2.54 14.41
N ARG A 180 -33.07 2.58 15.70
CA ARG A 180 -32.13 2.49 16.81
C ARG A 180 -32.44 1.23 17.62
N VAL A 181 -31.40 0.53 18.04
CA VAL A 181 -31.47 -0.73 18.77
C VAL A 181 -30.64 -0.65 20.04
N TRP A 182 -31.14 -1.16 21.16
CA TRP A 182 -30.40 -1.16 22.43
C TRP A 182 -30.81 -2.27 23.39
N ASN A 183 -29.94 -2.52 24.36
CA ASN A 183 -30.21 -3.48 25.44
C ASN A 183 -31.42 -3.05 26.27
N ALA A 184 -32.41 -3.92 26.41
CA ALA A 184 -33.62 -3.64 27.17
C ALA A 184 -33.49 -3.90 28.68
N LEU A 185 -32.32 -4.38 29.13
CA LEU A 185 -32.01 -4.74 30.51
C LEU A 185 -31.02 -3.74 31.13
N ASP A 186 -31.30 -3.34 32.36
CA ASP A 186 -30.53 -2.30 33.07
C ASP A 186 -29.21 -2.82 33.64
N ASN A 187 -29.11 -4.12 33.93
CA ASN A 187 -27.96 -4.71 34.64
C ASN A 187 -27.41 -5.99 33.99
N ASP A 188 -28.12 -6.53 32.99
CA ASP A 188 -27.79 -7.82 32.37
C ASP A 188 -27.40 -7.66 30.90
N THR A 189 -26.68 -8.65 30.38
CA THR A 189 -26.28 -8.71 28.98
C THR A 189 -27.40 -9.28 28.12
N THR A 190 -27.67 -8.64 26.99
CA THR A 190 -28.56 -9.18 25.94
C THR A 190 -27.72 -9.71 24.79
N ILE A 191 -28.14 -10.85 24.22
CA ILE A 191 -27.51 -11.45 23.04
C ILE A 191 -28.57 -11.72 21.98
N SER A 192 -28.38 -11.14 20.81
CA SER A 192 -29.23 -11.35 19.63
C SER A 192 -28.42 -11.88 18.45
N ILE A 193 -29.04 -12.78 17.68
CA ILE A 193 -28.50 -13.34 16.44
C ILE A 193 -29.12 -12.58 15.28
N HIS A 194 -28.27 -11.87 14.56
CA HIS A 194 -28.63 -11.11 13.38
C HIS A 194 -28.25 -11.87 12.12
N VAL A 195 -29.14 -11.88 11.14
CA VAL A 195 -28.89 -12.47 9.83
C VAL A 195 -29.09 -11.38 8.80
N TYR A 196 -28.12 -11.18 7.91
CA TYR A 196 -28.20 -10.16 6.86
C TYR A 196 -28.10 -10.79 5.49
N GLY A 197 -28.82 -10.25 4.52
CA GLY A 197 -28.80 -10.62 3.09
C GLY A 197 -27.55 -10.23 2.32
N ALA A 198 -26.44 -10.08 3.04
CA ALA A 198 -25.10 -9.92 2.52
C ALA A 198 -24.11 -10.14 3.68
N ASN A 199 -22.81 -10.12 3.39
CA ASN A 199 -21.79 -9.93 4.43
C ASN A 199 -21.79 -8.48 4.92
N ILE A 200 -22.38 -8.22 6.09
CA ILE A 200 -22.56 -6.84 6.61
C ILE A 200 -21.23 -6.12 6.89
N GLY A 201 -20.12 -6.88 7.00
CA GLY A 201 -18.75 -6.37 7.06
C GLY A 201 -18.18 -5.90 5.72
N LYS A 202 -18.95 -5.97 4.63
CA LYS A 202 -18.60 -5.49 3.29
C LYS A 202 -19.65 -4.55 2.68
N VAL A 203 -20.77 -4.34 3.38
CA VAL A 203 -21.89 -3.49 2.91
C VAL A 203 -21.71 -2.06 3.44
N ARG A 204 -21.75 -1.08 2.52
CA ARG A 204 -21.80 0.34 2.87
C ARG A 204 -23.21 0.70 3.34
N ARG A 205 -23.29 1.30 4.52
CA ARG A 205 -24.54 1.70 5.16
C ARG A 205 -24.36 3.02 5.90
N HIS A 206 -25.41 3.53 6.50
CA HIS A 206 -25.46 4.88 7.03
C HIS A 206 -25.75 4.88 8.53
N VAL A 207 -25.01 5.71 9.26
CA VAL A 207 -25.45 6.25 10.54
C VAL A 207 -26.10 7.61 10.28
N PHE A 208 -27.21 7.83 10.95
CA PHE A 208 -27.96 9.06 10.92
C PHE A 208 -27.89 9.75 12.29
N HIS A 209 -27.67 11.06 12.25
CA HIS A 209 -27.87 11.93 13.41
C HIS A 209 -29.26 12.55 13.34
N GLU A 210 -29.84 12.87 14.50
CA GLU A 210 -31.19 13.43 14.59
C GLU A 210 -31.35 14.73 13.79
N ASP A 211 -30.27 15.50 13.65
CA ASP A 211 -30.20 16.74 12.84
C ASP A 211 -30.19 16.52 11.32
N GLY A 212 -30.25 15.26 10.85
CA GLY A 212 -30.24 14.91 9.44
C GLY A 212 -28.84 14.65 8.87
N THR A 213 -27.77 14.83 9.65
CA THR A 213 -26.41 14.48 9.24
C THR A 213 -26.29 12.99 8.97
N VAL A 214 -25.67 12.63 7.85
CA VAL A 214 -25.47 11.25 7.41
C VAL A 214 -23.97 10.93 7.41
N LYS A 215 -23.61 9.78 7.98
CA LYS A 215 -22.26 9.25 7.95
C LYS A 215 -22.27 7.84 7.39
N GLU A 216 -21.56 7.61 6.30
CA GLU A 216 -21.36 6.27 5.75
C GLU A 216 -20.40 5.44 6.63
N PHE A 217 -20.67 4.15 6.77
CA PHE A 217 -19.81 3.18 7.44
C PHE A 217 -19.99 1.75 6.92
N ILE A 218 -19.04 0.88 7.27
CA ILE A 218 -19.09 -0.58 7.10
C ILE A 218 -18.92 -1.20 8.49
N SER A 219 -19.65 -2.28 8.79
CA SER A 219 -19.56 -2.93 10.10
C SER A 219 -18.20 -3.59 10.33
N GLY A 220 -17.60 -3.38 11.50
CA GLY A 220 -16.47 -4.19 11.95
C GLY A 220 -16.95 -5.42 12.73
N TYR A 221 -16.12 -6.45 12.79
CA TYR A 221 -16.36 -7.62 13.64
C TYR A 221 -15.41 -7.64 14.85
N SER A 222 -15.92 -8.10 15.98
CA SER A 222 -15.22 -8.20 17.27
C SER A 222 -14.55 -9.55 17.49
N ASN A 223 -14.61 -10.46 16.50
CA ASN A 223 -14.03 -11.80 16.61
C ASN A 223 -12.56 -11.74 17.05
N PRO A 224 -12.14 -12.65 17.96
CA PRO A 224 -10.72 -12.88 18.15
C PRO A 224 -10.07 -13.23 16.82
N LEU A 225 -8.83 -12.83 16.67
CA LEU A 225 -8.02 -13.29 15.55
C LEU A 225 -7.55 -14.71 15.85
N LYS A 226 -7.44 -15.56 14.83
CA LYS A 226 -6.75 -16.85 14.98
C LYS A 226 -5.33 -16.59 15.48
N ASP A 227 -4.86 -17.38 16.44
CA ASP A 227 -3.47 -17.34 16.90
C ASP A 227 -2.53 -17.44 15.70
N LEU A 228 -1.81 -16.37 15.39
CA LEU A 228 -0.77 -16.43 14.37
C LEU A 228 0.43 -17.17 14.95
N PRO A 229 0.92 -18.22 14.28
CA PRO A 229 2.07 -18.97 14.78
C PRO A 229 3.30 -18.05 14.81
N GLY A 230 3.92 -17.86 15.98
CA GLY A 230 5.27 -17.26 16.04
C GLY A 230 5.52 -16.14 17.04
N GLY A 231 4.58 -15.84 17.96
CA GLY A 231 4.85 -14.99 19.13
C GLY A 231 5.00 -13.49 18.84
N PHE A 232 4.43 -13.00 17.74
CA PHE A 232 4.30 -11.57 17.45
C PHE A 232 2.86 -11.12 17.67
N ASP A 233 2.70 -9.92 18.23
CA ASP A 233 1.39 -9.28 18.31
C ASP A 233 0.87 -8.95 16.90
N VAL A 234 -0.45 -8.86 16.80
CA VAL A 234 -1.17 -8.60 15.56
C VAL A 234 -1.82 -7.23 15.61
N THR A 235 -1.80 -6.52 14.47
CA THR A 235 -2.54 -5.27 14.29
C THR A 235 -3.60 -5.48 13.22
N THR A 236 -4.84 -5.16 13.54
CA THR A 236 -5.98 -5.23 12.62
C THR A 236 -5.99 -4.07 11.62
N PHE A 237 -6.71 -4.23 10.51
CA PHE A 237 -7.03 -3.13 9.60
C PHE A 237 -7.60 -1.92 10.36
N LEU A 238 -8.54 -2.13 11.30
CA LEU A 238 -9.20 -1.05 12.03
C LEU A 238 -8.22 -0.25 12.90
N GLU A 239 -7.26 -0.93 13.53
CA GLU A 239 -6.21 -0.26 14.32
C GLU A 239 -5.28 0.57 13.44
N VAL A 240 -4.87 0.05 12.28
CA VAL A 240 -4.08 0.83 11.29
C VAL A 240 -4.89 2.03 10.82
N ARG A 241 -6.16 1.83 10.42
CA ARG A 241 -7.06 2.90 9.99
C ARG A 241 -7.20 3.98 11.07
N ASN A 242 -7.39 3.59 12.33
CA ASN A 242 -7.51 4.52 13.45
C ASN A 242 -6.21 5.31 13.68
N ALA A 243 -5.04 4.68 13.57
CA ALA A 243 -3.76 5.38 13.65
C ALA A 243 -3.63 6.45 12.54
N LEU A 244 -3.98 6.10 11.29
CA LEU A 244 -3.97 7.02 10.15
C LEU A 244 -4.95 8.19 10.34
N LEU A 245 -6.19 7.92 10.77
CA LEU A 245 -7.20 8.95 11.03
C LEU A 245 -6.76 9.91 12.14
N GLN A 246 -6.12 9.41 13.19
CA GLN A 246 -5.59 10.20 14.31
C GLN A 246 -4.22 10.83 14.01
N LYS A 247 -3.65 10.60 12.83
CA LYS A 247 -2.30 11.03 12.44
C LYS A 247 -1.21 10.59 13.43
N ARG A 248 -1.40 9.43 14.09
CA ARG A 248 -0.37 8.80 14.92
C ARG A 248 0.67 8.14 14.02
N GLU A 249 1.94 8.20 14.43
CA GLU A 249 3.03 7.60 13.67
C GLU A 249 2.85 6.09 13.51
N ILE A 250 2.86 5.63 12.25
CA ILE A 250 2.77 4.21 11.90
C ILE A 250 3.51 3.94 10.58
N ALA A 251 4.24 2.83 10.54
CA ALA A 251 4.84 2.29 9.33
C ALA A 251 4.13 1.00 8.92
N LEU A 252 3.29 1.06 7.89
CA LEU A 252 2.70 -0.12 7.28
C LEU A 252 3.64 -0.62 6.17
N VAL A 253 4.20 -1.81 6.32
CA VAL A 253 5.31 -2.28 5.48
C VAL A 253 4.92 -3.54 4.72
N ASP A 254 4.92 -3.44 3.39
CA ASP A 254 4.79 -4.59 2.49
C ASP A 254 6.16 -5.23 2.29
N VAL A 255 6.32 -6.48 2.72
CA VAL A 255 7.62 -7.19 2.69
C VAL A 255 7.81 -8.08 1.46
N ARG A 256 6.85 -8.03 0.52
CA ARG A 256 6.95 -8.71 -0.78
C ARG A 256 7.88 -7.93 -1.71
N GLU A 257 8.25 -8.54 -2.83
CA GLU A 257 8.95 -7.85 -3.91
C GLU A 257 8.09 -6.74 -4.54
N GLU A 258 8.71 -5.82 -5.28
CA GLU A 258 8.03 -4.61 -5.80
C GLU A 258 6.88 -4.95 -6.76
N ASP A 259 7.03 -5.97 -7.63
CA ASP A 259 5.96 -6.33 -8.57
C ASP A 259 4.67 -6.82 -7.87
N PRO A 260 4.70 -7.84 -6.98
CA PRO A 260 3.50 -8.27 -6.26
C PRO A 260 2.93 -7.19 -5.33
N TYR A 261 3.76 -6.29 -4.79
CA TYR A 261 3.30 -5.08 -4.12
C TYR A 261 2.48 -4.21 -5.08
N ALA A 262 3.04 -3.87 -6.23
CA ALA A 262 2.42 -3.02 -7.24
C ALA A 262 1.14 -3.63 -7.86
N GLN A 263 0.88 -4.92 -7.70
CA GLN A 263 -0.41 -5.49 -8.12
C GLN A 263 -1.55 -5.13 -7.17
N SER A 264 -1.28 -4.98 -5.86
CA SER A 264 -2.30 -4.69 -4.85
C SER A 264 -1.67 -4.38 -3.49
N HIS A 265 -1.91 -3.19 -2.94
CA HIS A 265 -1.46 -2.78 -1.61
C HIS A 265 -2.36 -1.68 -0.99
N PRO A 266 -2.37 -1.50 0.35
CA PRO A 266 -3.00 -0.35 1.00
C PRO A 266 -2.39 1.00 0.58
N LEU A 267 -3.16 2.09 0.62
CA LEU A 267 -2.72 3.43 0.17
C LEU A 267 -1.36 3.86 0.75
N PHE A 268 -1.20 3.74 2.07
CA PHE A 268 -0.01 4.19 2.80
C PHE A 268 0.94 3.04 3.16
N ALA A 269 0.81 1.87 2.54
CA ALA A 269 1.82 0.83 2.67
C ALA A 269 3.09 1.23 1.92
N ALA A 270 4.24 1.12 2.56
CA ALA A 270 5.53 1.28 1.92
C ALA A 270 6.13 -0.08 1.58
N ASN A 271 6.60 -0.27 0.34
CA ASN A 271 7.30 -1.50 -0.03
C ASN A 271 8.73 -1.49 0.54
N MET A 272 9.06 -2.56 1.27
CA MET A 272 10.40 -2.86 1.75
C MET A 272 10.59 -4.38 1.69
N PRO A 273 10.97 -4.92 0.51
CA PRO A 273 11.09 -6.36 0.31
C PRO A 273 11.99 -6.99 1.37
N LEU A 274 11.65 -8.21 1.82
CA LEU A 274 12.36 -8.90 2.90
C LEU A 274 13.88 -8.87 2.73
N GLY A 275 14.37 -9.06 1.51
CA GLY A 275 15.80 -9.09 1.20
C GLY A 275 16.54 -7.76 1.36
N ARG A 276 15.82 -6.65 1.57
CA ARG A 276 16.36 -5.29 1.66
C ARG A 276 16.16 -4.64 3.01
N ILE A 277 15.41 -5.25 3.93
CA ILE A 277 15.08 -4.65 5.24
C ILE A 277 16.34 -4.18 5.97
N GLU A 278 17.39 -5.01 6.04
CA GLU A 278 18.63 -4.63 6.73
C GLU A 278 19.37 -3.45 6.09
N GLN A 279 19.21 -3.23 4.79
CA GLN A 279 19.88 -2.12 4.07
C GLN A 279 19.11 -0.81 4.19
N GLU A 280 17.78 -0.89 4.36
CA GLU A 280 16.90 0.27 4.22
C GLU A 280 16.27 0.73 5.53
N ALA A 281 16.01 -0.19 6.46
CA ALA A 281 15.17 0.08 7.62
C ALA A 281 15.70 1.24 8.47
N TRP A 282 16.99 1.27 8.79
CA TRP A 282 17.56 2.30 9.66
C TRP A 282 17.49 3.71 9.07
N THR A 283 17.54 3.84 7.75
CA THR A 283 17.42 5.11 7.05
C THR A 283 15.96 5.54 6.92
N ARG A 284 15.08 4.61 6.51
CA ARG A 284 13.67 4.91 6.21
C ARG A 284 12.78 4.95 7.45
N ILE A 285 13.12 4.23 8.52
CA ILE A 285 12.39 4.17 9.79
C ILE A 285 13.38 4.40 10.96
N PRO A 286 13.91 5.63 11.12
CA PRO A 286 15.05 5.84 12.03
C PRO A 286 14.72 5.58 13.50
N ARG A 287 13.47 5.82 13.93
CA ARG A 287 13.04 5.67 15.32
C ARG A 287 12.71 4.20 15.65
N ARG A 288 13.41 3.60 16.62
CA ARG A 288 13.35 2.15 16.93
C ARG A 288 12.06 1.70 17.61
N ASP A 289 11.34 2.60 18.24
CA ASP A 289 10.01 2.34 18.82
C ASP A 289 8.88 2.86 17.91
N THR A 290 9.12 3.05 16.61
CA THR A 290 8.04 3.28 15.64
C THR A 290 7.09 2.07 15.63
N PRO A 291 5.76 2.26 15.70
CA PRO A 291 4.80 1.19 15.43
C PRO A 291 4.93 0.70 13.98
N ILE A 292 5.50 -0.49 13.80
CA ILE A 292 5.67 -1.15 12.50
C ILE A 292 4.64 -2.27 12.39
N VAL A 293 3.87 -2.26 11.29
CA VAL A 293 2.93 -3.31 10.93
C VAL A 293 3.42 -3.93 9.63
N VAL A 294 3.97 -5.15 9.68
CA VAL A 294 4.46 -5.85 8.49
C VAL A 294 3.39 -6.76 7.89
N TYR A 295 3.39 -6.91 6.56
CA TYR A 295 2.50 -7.87 5.90
C TYR A 295 3.08 -8.42 4.60
N GLY A 296 2.63 -9.63 4.25
CA GLY A 296 2.95 -10.34 3.00
C GLY A 296 1.68 -10.75 2.22
N SER A 297 1.82 -11.71 1.31
CA SER A 297 0.82 -11.99 0.25
C SER A 297 -0.35 -12.88 0.64
N ASN A 298 -0.31 -13.57 1.78
CA ASN A 298 -0.61 -15.00 1.80
C ASN A 298 -1.87 -15.50 1.04
N LEU A 299 -1.63 -16.00 -0.18
CA LEU A 299 -2.44 -16.98 -0.92
C LEU A 299 -1.43 -17.99 -1.52
N ALA A 300 -1.27 -19.15 -0.87
CA ALA A 300 -0.53 -20.34 -1.34
C ALA A 300 1.02 -20.40 -1.23
N GLY A 301 1.70 -19.67 -0.31
CA GLY A 301 3.16 -19.73 -0.10
C GLY A 301 3.65 -19.60 1.36
N GLU A 302 4.98 -19.69 1.58
CA GLU A 302 5.63 -19.39 2.88
C GLU A 302 5.49 -17.87 3.17
N ASP A 303 4.72 -17.49 4.19
CA ASP A 303 4.46 -16.07 4.51
C ASP A 303 5.75 -15.34 4.96
N LEU A 304 6.11 -14.28 4.23
CA LEU A 304 7.29 -13.46 4.46
C LEU A 304 7.17 -12.53 5.69
N SER A 305 5.96 -12.34 6.21
CA SER A 305 5.66 -11.38 7.29
C SER A 305 6.43 -11.70 8.58
N LEU A 306 6.44 -12.97 9.02
CA LEU A 306 7.09 -13.39 10.26
C LEU A 306 8.62 -13.34 10.18
N PRO A 307 9.28 -13.88 9.12
CA PRO A 307 10.70 -13.63 8.90
C PRO A 307 11.07 -12.14 8.92
N ALA A 308 10.30 -11.29 8.25
CA ALA A 308 10.53 -9.85 8.24
C ALA A 308 10.38 -9.23 9.64
N ALA A 309 9.33 -9.59 10.39
CA ALA A 309 9.12 -9.11 11.76
C ALA A 309 10.31 -9.45 12.68
N ARG A 310 10.88 -10.65 12.53
CA ARG A 310 12.11 -11.06 13.25
C ARG A 310 13.33 -10.25 12.85
N ILE A 311 13.47 -9.92 11.57
CA ILE A 311 14.53 -9.01 11.09
C ILE A 311 14.38 -7.66 11.77
N PHE A 312 13.20 -7.04 11.76
CA PHE A 312 12.99 -5.76 12.45
C PHE A 312 13.32 -5.85 13.95
N LYS A 313 12.85 -6.86 14.69
CA LYS A 313 13.20 -7.03 16.11
C LYS A 313 14.72 -7.14 16.33
N ARG A 314 15.42 -7.90 15.49
CA ARG A 314 16.89 -8.04 15.53
C ARG A 314 17.61 -6.71 15.27
N LEU A 315 17.06 -5.88 14.38
CA LEU A 315 17.56 -4.54 14.09
C LEU A 315 17.28 -3.52 15.21
N GLY A 316 16.69 -3.96 16.33
CA GLY A 316 16.42 -3.16 17.51
C GLY A 316 15.03 -2.54 17.56
N TYR A 317 14.13 -2.85 16.62
CA TYR A 317 12.79 -2.29 16.63
C TYR A 317 11.93 -2.93 17.71
N THR A 318 11.32 -2.12 18.56
CA THR A 318 10.61 -2.61 19.77
C THR A 318 9.11 -2.81 19.53
N GLN A 319 8.48 -2.04 18.65
CA GLN A 319 7.05 -2.09 18.36
C GLN A 319 6.76 -2.67 16.97
N VAL A 320 6.97 -3.98 16.82
CA VAL A 320 6.76 -4.70 15.55
C VAL A 320 5.59 -5.66 15.70
N THR A 321 4.60 -5.53 14.82
CA THR A 321 3.41 -6.38 14.74
C THR A 321 3.23 -6.90 13.31
N VAL A 322 2.42 -7.95 13.16
CA VAL A 322 2.01 -8.47 11.86
C VAL A 322 0.59 -8.00 11.56
N LEU A 323 0.32 -7.59 10.32
CA LEU A 323 -1.04 -7.25 9.90
C LEU A 323 -1.92 -8.50 9.99
N ALA A 324 -3.01 -8.41 10.74
CA ALA A 324 -3.96 -9.50 10.90
C ALA A 324 -4.48 -9.94 9.52
N GLY A 325 -4.06 -11.12 9.06
CA GLY A 325 -4.47 -11.70 7.77
C GLY A 325 -3.74 -11.24 6.55
N GLY A 326 -2.67 -10.47 6.74
CA GLY A 326 -1.95 -9.85 5.64
C GLY A 326 -2.88 -9.06 4.71
N LEU A 327 -2.58 -9.10 3.41
CA LEU A 327 -3.34 -8.36 2.41
C LEU A 327 -4.81 -8.81 2.27
N PRO A 328 -5.16 -10.12 2.31
CA PRO A 328 -6.56 -10.54 2.37
C PRO A 328 -7.30 -9.97 3.59
N GLY A 329 -6.68 -9.99 4.77
CA GLY A 329 -7.26 -9.42 5.99
C GLY A 329 -7.49 -7.91 5.91
N TRP A 330 -6.65 -7.17 5.21
CA TRP A 330 -6.90 -5.75 4.90
C TRP A 330 -8.19 -5.58 4.08
N LYS A 331 -8.32 -6.34 2.99
CA LYS A 331 -9.48 -6.30 2.10
C LYS A 331 -10.76 -6.72 2.82
N ASP A 332 -10.70 -7.84 3.55
CA ASP A 332 -11.83 -8.40 4.29
C ASP A 332 -12.27 -7.49 5.44
N GLY A 333 -11.35 -6.69 5.99
CA GLY A 333 -11.65 -5.62 6.94
C GLY A 333 -12.35 -4.39 6.33
N GLY A 334 -12.53 -4.35 5.01
CA GLY A 334 -13.11 -3.21 4.28
C GLY A 334 -12.08 -2.17 3.86
N GLY A 335 -10.78 -2.49 3.90
CA GLY A 335 -9.72 -1.59 3.45
C GLY A 335 -9.62 -1.53 1.93
N GLU A 336 -9.53 -0.31 1.39
CA GLU A 336 -9.30 -0.08 -0.05
C GLU A 336 -7.90 -0.57 -0.45
N LEU A 337 -7.79 -1.14 -1.65
CA LEU A 337 -6.55 -1.63 -2.22
C LEU A 337 -6.25 -0.91 -3.53
N PHE A 338 -4.99 -0.55 -3.69
CA PHE A 338 -4.46 0.19 -4.82
C PHE A 338 -3.46 -0.67 -5.57
N ARG A 339 -3.31 -0.41 -6.86
CA ARG A 339 -2.23 -0.95 -7.70
C ARG A 339 -1.22 0.13 -8.03
N ASP A 340 -0.14 -0.26 -8.70
CA ASP A 340 1.02 0.56 -9.07
C ASP A 340 1.89 0.93 -7.86
N VAL A 341 2.77 1.93 -7.99
CA VAL A 341 3.71 2.39 -6.96
C VAL A 341 3.54 3.89 -6.73
N ASN A 342 4.00 4.37 -5.57
CA ASN A 342 3.91 5.78 -5.15
C ASN A 342 2.49 6.34 -5.22
N VAL A 343 1.51 5.50 -4.89
CA VAL A 343 0.08 5.77 -5.04
C VAL A 343 -0.39 7.02 -4.30
N PRO A 344 0.06 7.32 -3.05
CA PRO A 344 -0.32 8.57 -2.38
C PRO A 344 -0.04 9.80 -3.23
N SER A 345 1.16 9.88 -3.82
CA SER A 345 1.61 11.00 -4.63
C SER A 345 0.86 11.11 -5.95
N LYS A 346 0.61 9.97 -6.62
CA LYS A 346 -0.13 9.91 -7.88
C LYS A 346 -1.59 10.30 -7.69
N SER A 347 -2.22 9.74 -6.68
CA SER A 347 -3.61 10.05 -6.32
C SER A 347 -3.78 11.51 -5.91
N PHE A 348 -2.80 12.06 -5.19
CA PHE A 348 -2.78 13.48 -4.87
C PHE A 348 -2.64 14.36 -6.13
N GLY A 349 -1.80 13.97 -7.09
CA GLY A 349 -1.70 14.67 -8.39
C GLY A 349 -3.05 14.75 -9.12
N GLU A 350 -3.79 13.64 -9.17
CA GLU A 350 -5.14 13.62 -9.77
C GLU A 350 -6.14 14.44 -8.97
N LEU A 351 -6.06 14.43 -7.62
CA LEU A 351 -6.87 15.30 -6.78
C LEU A 351 -6.61 16.79 -7.09
N VAL A 352 -5.36 17.18 -7.28
CA VAL A 352 -4.99 18.56 -7.65
C VAL A 352 -5.64 18.97 -8.97
N GLU A 353 -5.56 18.15 -10.03
CA GLU A 353 -6.21 18.44 -11.31
C GLU A 353 -7.74 18.53 -11.15
N SER A 354 -8.35 17.62 -10.39
CA SER A 354 -9.80 17.59 -10.19
C SER A 354 -10.33 18.85 -9.48
N VAL A 355 -9.57 19.40 -8.52
CA VAL A 355 -9.98 20.58 -7.74
C VAL A 355 -9.60 21.89 -8.41
N ARG A 356 -8.40 21.98 -9.00
CA ARG A 356 -7.86 23.24 -9.55
C ARG A 356 -8.09 23.38 -11.05
N HIS A 357 -8.58 22.33 -11.70
CA HIS A 357 -8.73 22.26 -13.15
C HIS A 357 -7.44 22.66 -13.87
N THR A 358 -6.31 22.08 -13.40
CA THR A 358 -4.97 22.37 -13.90
C THR A 358 -4.95 22.33 -15.43
N PRO A 359 -4.59 23.43 -16.13
CA PRO A 359 -4.69 23.48 -17.59
C PRO A 359 -3.84 22.40 -18.26
N SER A 360 -4.35 21.76 -19.30
CA SER A 360 -3.62 20.76 -20.07
C SER A 360 -3.90 20.85 -21.58
N LEU A 361 -2.88 20.52 -22.39
CA LEU A 361 -2.96 20.40 -23.84
C LEU A 361 -2.73 18.94 -24.26
N SER A 362 -3.44 18.48 -25.28
CA SER A 362 -3.21 17.17 -25.91
C SER A 362 -1.86 17.11 -26.62
N ALA A 363 -1.35 15.90 -26.85
CA ALA A 363 -0.13 15.69 -27.62
C ALA A 363 -0.20 16.31 -29.01
N GLN A 364 -1.36 16.22 -29.69
CA GLN A 364 -1.59 16.80 -31.01
C GLN A 364 -1.51 18.34 -30.98
N GLU A 365 -2.11 18.99 -29.98
CA GLU A 365 -2.03 20.44 -29.82
C GLU A 365 -0.59 20.91 -29.56
N VAL A 366 0.14 20.22 -28.68
CA VAL A 366 1.54 20.55 -28.39
C VAL A 366 2.42 20.32 -29.62
N LYS A 367 2.21 19.24 -30.37
CA LYS A 367 2.89 19.00 -31.63
C LYS A 367 2.62 20.10 -32.66
N ALA A 368 1.37 20.54 -32.80
CA ALA A 368 1.02 21.64 -33.70
C ALA A 368 1.75 22.93 -33.33
N LEU A 369 1.89 23.24 -32.04
CA LEU A 369 2.67 24.40 -31.56
C LEU A 369 4.16 24.27 -31.92
N ILE A 370 4.74 23.08 -31.73
CA ILE A 370 6.15 22.81 -32.05
C ILE A 370 6.40 22.92 -33.56
N ASP A 371 5.52 22.36 -34.38
CA ASP A 371 5.60 22.34 -35.85
C ASP A 371 5.40 23.75 -36.43
N ALA A 372 4.53 24.56 -35.81
CA ALA A 372 4.32 25.96 -36.18
C ALA A 372 5.44 26.91 -35.69
N ASN A 373 6.46 26.40 -34.98
CA ASN A 373 7.48 27.20 -34.30
C ASN A 373 6.87 28.32 -33.43
N ALA A 374 5.79 28.01 -32.71
CA ALA A 374 5.19 28.94 -31.75
C ALA A 374 6.19 29.30 -30.61
N ASP A 375 5.97 30.43 -29.95
CA ASP A 375 6.75 30.87 -28.78
C ASP A 375 6.38 30.03 -27.55
N VAL A 376 6.99 28.85 -27.46
CA VAL A 376 6.72 27.82 -26.45
C VAL A 376 8.02 27.23 -25.90
N VAL A 377 8.04 26.92 -24.61
CA VAL A 377 9.07 26.07 -23.98
C VAL A 377 8.43 24.83 -23.39
N VAL A 378 9.09 23.67 -23.58
CA VAL A 378 8.65 22.38 -23.02
C VAL A 378 9.61 21.97 -21.92
N LEU A 379 9.11 21.85 -20.69
CA LEU A 379 9.90 21.58 -19.48
C LEU A 379 9.60 20.17 -18.96
N ASP A 380 10.60 19.29 -18.96
CA ASP A 380 10.46 17.93 -18.45
C ASP A 380 10.75 17.87 -16.95
N SER A 381 9.72 17.56 -16.17
CA SER A 381 9.73 17.58 -14.71
C SER A 381 10.29 16.33 -14.04
N ARG A 382 10.75 15.34 -14.83
CA ARG A 382 11.29 14.06 -14.34
C ARG A 382 12.75 14.16 -13.93
N ARG A 383 13.32 13.05 -13.46
CA ARG A 383 14.78 12.93 -13.31
C ARG A 383 15.47 13.02 -14.66
N PHE A 384 16.74 13.43 -14.63
CA PHE A 384 17.52 13.60 -15.85
C PHE A 384 17.72 12.27 -16.63
N ASP A 385 17.90 11.15 -15.93
CA ASP A 385 18.03 9.83 -16.55
C ASP A 385 16.75 9.39 -17.29
N GLU A 386 15.57 9.70 -16.75
CA GLU A 386 14.29 9.45 -17.41
C GLU A 386 14.11 10.30 -18.67
N TYR A 387 14.54 11.57 -18.62
CA TYR A 387 14.55 12.48 -19.76
C TYR A 387 15.52 12.01 -20.86
N GLN A 388 16.70 11.52 -20.49
CA GLN A 388 17.66 10.95 -21.44
C GLN A 388 17.13 9.67 -22.10
N THR A 389 16.37 8.86 -21.36
CA THR A 389 15.76 7.63 -21.90
C THR A 389 14.79 7.97 -23.03
N MET A 390 13.87 8.90 -22.80
CA MET A 390 13.01 9.46 -23.84
C MET A 390 12.49 10.85 -23.44
N SER A 391 12.26 11.74 -24.40
CA SER A 391 11.78 13.10 -24.16
C SER A 391 10.94 13.65 -25.31
N ILE A 392 10.17 14.71 -25.03
CA ILE A 392 9.41 15.44 -26.05
C ILE A 392 10.38 16.27 -26.90
N PRO A 393 10.19 16.37 -28.24
CA PRO A 393 11.01 17.24 -29.08
C PRO A 393 11.10 18.68 -28.55
N LYS A 394 12.32 19.25 -28.58
CA LYS A 394 12.65 20.58 -28.00
C LYS A 394 12.46 20.69 -26.47
N GLY A 395 12.29 19.57 -25.76
CA GLY A 395 12.21 19.55 -24.30
C GLY A 395 13.52 20.00 -23.63
N VAL A 396 13.39 20.59 -22.44
CA VAL A 396 14.49 20.93 -21.53
C VAL A 396 14.25 20.20 -20.21
N SER A 397 15.25 19.51 -19.68
CA SER A 397 15.14 18.88 -18.36
C SER A 397 15.11 19.95 -17.27
N VAL A 398 14.02 20.00 -16.51
CA VAL A 398 13.80 20.88 -15.35
C VAL A 398 13.06 20.08 -14.27
N PRO A 399 13.76 19.26 -13.46
CA PRO A 399 13.14 18.43 -12.42
C PRO A 399 12.16 19.23 -11.55
N GLY A 400 11.06 18.61 -11.11
CA GLY A 400 9.88 19.34 -10.60
C GLY A 400 10.14 20.49 -9.62
N ALA A 401 11.04 20.34 -8.64
CA ALA A 401 11.35 21.38 -7.67
C ALA A 401 12.13 22.58 -8.26
N GLU A 402 12.83 22.38 -9.38
CA GLU A 402 13.56 23.41 -10.12
C GLU A 402 12.62 24.33 -10.92
N LEU A 403 11.39 23.90 -11.23
CA LEU A 403 10.51 24.62 -12.16
C LEU A 403 10.29 26.09 -11.77
N VAL A 404 9.92 26.36 -10.53
CA VAL A 404 9.66 27.74 -10.05
C VAL A 404 10.94 28.58 -10.00
N LEU A 405 12.09 27.95 -9.76
CA LEU A 405 13.39 28.60 -9.74
C LEU A 405 13.82 29.02 -11.16
N ARG A 406 13.65 28.13 -12.14
CA ARG A 406 14.27 28.24 -13.47
C ARG A 406 13.33 28.78 -14.57
N ALA A 407 12.01 28.70 -14.39
CA ALA A 407 11.03 29.01 -15.44
C ALA A 407 11.14 30.44 -16.01
N ARG A 408 11.41 31.45 -15.16
CA ARG A 408 11.53 32.85 -15.60
C ARG A 408 12.73 33.08 -16.52
N THR A 409 13.83 32.36 -16.30
CA THR A 409 15.02 32.42 -17.17
C THR A 409 14.76 31.71 -18.50
N LEU A 410 14.02 30.59 -18.47
CA LEU A 410 13.69 29.81 -19.66
C LEU A 410 12.59 30.45 -20.52
N ALA A 411 11.66 31.19 -19.91
CA ALA A 411 10.54 31.86 -20.58
C ALA A 411 10.40 33.32 -20.10
N PRO A 412 11.37 34.20 -20.42
CA PRO A 412 11.43 35.56 -19.88
C PRO A 412 10.31 36.47 -20.37
N LYS A 413 9.71 36.19 -21.54
CA LYS A 413 8.55 36.93 -22.03
C LYS A 413 7.29 36.35 -21.39
N ALA A 414 6.47 37.21 -20.79
CA ALA A 414 5.18 36.82 -20.20
C ALA A 414 4.22 36.15 -21.21
N THR A 415 4.42 36.36 -22.51
CA THR A 415 3.62 35.74 -23.58
C THR A 415 4.12 34.35 -23.99
N THR A 416 5.37 33.98 -23.65
CA THR A 416 5.91 32.65 -23.96
C THR A 416 5.12 31.60 -23.19
N ARG A 417 4.58 30.62 -23.91
CA ARG A 417 3.82 29.51 -23.30
C ARG A 417 4.77 28.49 -22.68
N ILE A 418 4.48 28.10 -21.45
CA ILE A 418 5.22 27.04 -20.76
C ILE A 418 4.37 25.77 -20.77
N ILE A 419 4.95 24.69 -21.29
CA ILE A 419 4.36 23.36 -21.27
C ILE A 419 5.19 22.49 -20.34
N VAL A 420 4.60 21.95 -19.28
CA VAL A 420 5.29 21.01 -18.39
C VAL A 420 4.91 19.58 -18.78
N ASN A 421 5.88 18.69 -18.96
CA ASN A 421 5.61 17.27 -19.18
C ASN A 421 6.25 16.38 -18.12
N CYS A 422 5.78 15.13 -18.10
CA CYS A 422 6.48 14.01 -17.51
C CYS A 422 6.24 12.77 -18.41
N ALA A 423 6.31 11.57 -17.85
CA ALA A 423 6.04 10.33 -18.59
C ALA A 423 4.54 10.02 -18.70
N GLY A 424 3.82 10.13 -17.58
CA GLY A 424 2.37 10.02 -17.48
C GLY A 424 1.72 11.37 -17.16
N ARG A 425 1.11 11.50 -15.97
CA ARG A 425 0.32 12.70 -15.60
C ARG A 425 0.85 13.43 -14.36
N THR A 426 1.13 12.71 -13.27
CA THR A 426 1.38 13.26 -11.93
C THR A 426 2.35 14.45 -11.88
N ARG A 427 3.61 14.26 -12.26
CA ARG A 427 4.64 15.33 -12.17
C ARG A 427 4.35 16.52 -13.08
N SER A 428 3.67 16.31 -14.20
CA SER A 428 3.26 17.40 -15.10
C SER A 428 2.16 18.26 -14.50
N ILE A 429 1.18 17.65 -13.81
CA ILE A 429 0.12 18.35 -13.08
C ILE A 429 0.74 19.15 -11.94
N ILE A 430 1.53 18.50 -11.08
CA ILE A 430 2.19 19.12 -9.93
C ILE A 430 3.11 20.27 -10.38
N GLY A 431 3.90 20.06 -11.43
CA GLY A 431 4.80 21.08 -11.98
C GLY A 431 4.05 22.27 -12.58
N THR A 432 2.99 22.02 -13.34
CA THR A 432 2.12 23.08 -13.91
C THR A 432 1.47 23.88 -12.80
N GLN A 433 0.86 23.21 -11.83
CA GLN A 433 0.19 23.88 -10.71
C GLN A 433 1.18 24.58 -9.77
N SER A 434 2.45 24.13 -9.70
CA SER A 434 3.52 24.81 -8.98
C SER A 434 3.78 26.20 -9.56
N LEU A 435 3.92 26.29 -10.88
CA LEU A 435 4.12 27.55 -11.59
C LEU A 435 2.92 28.49 -11.44
N ILE A 436 1.70 27.94 -11.55
CA ILE A 436 0.45 28.70 -11.34
C ILE A 436 0.34 29.22 -9.90
N ASN A 437 0.60 28.37 -8.90
CA ASN A 437 0.54 28.77 -7.50
C ASN A 437 1.58 29.85 -7.15
N ALA A 438 2.76 29.78 -7.78
CA ALA A 438 3.82 30.78 -7.68
C ALA A 438 3.52 32.07 -8.46
N GLY A 439 2.41 32.14 -9.20
CA GLY A 439 1.95 33.37 -9.85
C GLY A 439 2.87 33.85 -10.99
N ILE A 440 3.46 32.93 -11.75
CA ILE A 440 4.21 33.34 -12.95
C ILE A 440 3.23 33.93 -13.99
N PRO A 441 3.65 34.94 -14.78
CA PRO A 441 2.74 35.63 -15.70
C PRO A 441 2.47 34.83 -16.98
N ASN A 442 3.28 33.81 -17.27
CA ASN A 442 3.19 33.00 -18.47
C ASN A 442 1.91 32.17 -18.53
N PRO A 443 1.33 31.92 -19.71
CA PRO A 443 0.33 30.86 -19.87
C PRO A 443 1.01 29.50 -19.68
N VAL A 444 0.56 28.74 -18.67
CA VAL A 444 1.12 27.43 -18.31
C VAL A 444 0.11 26.33 -18.60
N SER A 445 0.57 25.19 -19.13
CA SER A 445 -0.24 23.99 -19.28
C SER A 445 0.58 22.73 -19.10
N ALA A 446 -0.02 21.66 -18.60
CA ALA A 446 0.56 20.33 -18.63
C ALA A 446 0.45 19.75 -20.06
N LEU A 447 1.44 18.97 -20.50
CA LEU A 447 1.25 18.04 -21.61
C LEU A 447 0.41 16.86 -21.09
N ARG A 448 -0.84 16.77 -21.54
CA ARG A 448 -1.76 15.71 -21.12
C ARG A 448 -1.17 14.35 -21.45
N ASN A 449 -1.06 13.51 -20.42
CA ASN A 449 -0.54 12.14 -20.48
C ASN A 449 0.94 12.02 -20.90
N GLY A 450 1.71 13.11 -20.95
CA GLY A 450 3.17 13.06 -21.07
C GLY A 450 3.71 12.33 -22.30
N THR A 451 4.87 11.67 -22.16
CA THR A 451 5.49 10.87 -23.22
C THR A 451 4.66 9.64 -23.61
N ILE A 452 3.85 9.10 -22.69
CA ILE A 452 2.85 8.06 -23.00
C ILE A 452 1.84 8.59 -24.01
N GLY A 453 1.19 9.72 -23.72
CA GLY A 453 0.21 10.35 -24.60
C GLY A 453 0.80 10.71 -25.96
N TRP A 454 2.05 11.15 -25.97
CA TRP A 454 2.81 11.42 -27.20
C TRP A 454 2.98 10.16 -28.06
N THR A 455 3.36 9.04 -27.43
CA THR A 455 3.54 7.74 -28.10
C THR A 455 2.21 7.20 -28.62
N LEU A 456 1.15 7.25 -27.80
CA LEU A 456 -0.20 6.82 -28.17
C LEU A 456 -0.79 7.66 -29.31
N ALA A 457 -0.39 8.92 -29.43
CA ALA A 457 -0.75 9.78 -30.56
C ALA A 457 0.05 9.49 -31.85
N GLY A 458 0.92 8.48 -31.85
CA GLY A 458 1.77 8.12 -32.99
C GLY A 458 2.89 9.11 -33.26
N GLN A 459 3.29 9.91 -32.27
CA GLN A 459 4.29 10.96 -32.42
C GLN A 459 5.67 10.48 -31.93
N SER A 460 6.74 10.96 -32.57
CA SER A 460 8.10 10.51 -32.27
C SER A 460 8.70 11.21 -31.05
N LEU A 461 9.29 10.43 -30.15
CA LEU A 461 10.09 10.90 -29.01
C LEU A 461 11.56 11.07 -29.41
N VAL A 462 12.30 11.85 -28.61
CA VAL A 462 13.75 12.01 -28.71
C VAL A 462 14.44 11.15 -27.65
N GLN A 463 15.49 10.42 -28.03
CA GLN A 463 16.34 9.65 -27.12
C GLN A 463 17.71 10.33 -26.96
N GLY A 464 18.33 10.21 -25.79
CA GLY A 464 19.66 10.74 -25.51
C GLY A 464 19.75 12.26 -25.44
N ALA A 465 18.63 12.96 -25.29
CA ALA A 465 18.61 14.42 -25.17
C ALA A 465 19.37 14.88 -23.91
N ALA A 466 20.09 16.01 -24.01
CA ALA A 466 20.99 16.45 -22.94
C ALA A 466 20.73 17.89 -22.45
N GLN A 467 19.73 18.58 -22.99
CA GLN A 467 19.40 19.95 -22.55
C GLN A 467 18.96 19.97 -21.09
N ARG A 468 19.53 20.91 -20.33
CA ARG A 468 19.25 21.16 -18.90
C ARG A 468 18.93 22.64 -18.68
N PHE A 469 18.27 22.93 -17.56
CA PHE A 469 18.05 24.29 -17.09
C PHE A 469 19.37 25.08 -16.95
N PRO A 470 19.35 26.41 -17.18
CA PRO A 470 20.50 27.28 -16.94
C PRO A 470 20.60 27.73 -15.48
N GLU A 471 21.73 28.37 -15.14
CA GLU A 471 21.83 29.14 -13.90
C GLU A 471 20.90 30.37 -13.91
N VAL A 472 20.52 30.82 -12.72
CA VAL A 472 19.61 31.94 -12.51
C VAL A 472 20.37 33.13 -11.92
N ASP A 473 19.99 34.34 -12.32
CA ASP A 473 20.51 35.55 -11.68
C ASP A 473 19.85 35.79 -10.30
N GLU A 474 20.52 36.60 -9.48
CA GLU A 474 20.10 36.88 -8.10
C GLU A 474 18.70 37.54 -8.02
N ALA A 475 18.36 38.39 -8.99
CA ALA A 475 17.07 39.07 -9.02
C ALA A 475 15.92 38.08 -9.27
N THR A 476 16.10 37.19 -10.23
CA THR A 476 15.16 36.11 -10.57
C THR A 476 15.01 35.14 -9.41
N GLN A 477 16.13 34.74 -8.79
CA GLN A 477 16.12 33.89 -7.61
C GLN A 477 15.32 34.52 -6.46
N LYS A 478 15.59 35.79 -6.12
CA LYS A 478 14.85 36.50 -5.05
C LYS A 478 13.36 36.57 -5.33
N GLN A 479 12.97 36.84 -6.57
CA GLN A 479 11.56 36.87 -6.97
C GLN A 479 10.91 35.48 -6.85
N ALA A 480 11.59 34.43 -7.29
CA ALA A 480 11.13 33.06 -7.17
C ALA A 480 10.99 32.64 -5.69
N ALA A 481 11.97 33.00 -4.85
CA ALA A 481 11.97 32.69 -3.42
C ALA A 481 10.80 33.36 -2.68
N ALA A 482 10.52 34.64 -2.97
CA ALA A 482 9.37 35.33 -2.40
C ALA A 482 8.05 34.64 -2.80
N SER A 483 7.92 34.25 -4.08
CA SER A 483 6.73 33.56 -4.60
C SER A 483 6.56 32.18 -3.95
N ALA A 484 7.63 31.39 -3.87
CA ALA A 484 7.63 30.06 -3.25
C ALA A 484 7.30 30.14 -1.75
N LYS A 485 7.88 31.12 -1.03
CA LYS A 485 7.61 31.35 0.39
C LYS A 485 6.12 31.65 0.64
N ALA A 486 5.49 32.45 -0.23
CA ALA A 486 4.05 32.74 -0.15
C ALA A 486 3.18 31.50 -0.40
N VAL A 487 3.57 30.62 -1.33
CA VAL A 487 2.90 29.33 -1.56
C VAL A 487 3.02 28.42 -0.33
N ALA A 488 4.21 28.31 0.25
CA ALA A 488 4.44 27.53 1.45
C ALA A 488 3.60 28.03 2.63
N TYR A 489 3.48 29.34 2.85
CA TYR A 489 2.60 29.89 3.89
C TYR A 489 1.13 29.57 3.65
N ARG A 490 0.63 29.70 2.42
CA ARG A 490 -0.75 29.33 2.06
C ARG A 490 -1.03 27.85 2.32
N ALA A 491 -0.04 26.99 2.09
CA ALA A 491 -0.10 25.57 2.39
C ALA A 491 0.05 25.21 3.88
N GLY A 492 0.29 26.18 4.76
CA GLY A 492 0.48 25.96 6.19
C GLY A 492 1.80 25.29 6.55
N VAL A 493 2.84 25.47 5.74
CA VAL A 493 4.20 24.96 6.01
C VAL A 493 4.81 25.70 7.20
N GLY A 494 5.35 24.95 8.16
CA GLY A 494 6.05 25.51 9.31
C GLY A 494 7.44 26.06 8.97
N ARG A 495 8.01 26.81 9.91
CA ARG A 495 9.41 27.27 9.85
C ARG A 495 10.18 26.64 11.00
N ALA A 496 11.42 26.27 10.75
CA ALA A 496 12.31 25.71 11.76
C ALA A 496 13.62 26.48 11.77
N ARG A 497 14.21 26.64 12.95
CA ARG A 497 15.60 27.08 13.12
C ARG A 497 16.52 25.88 13.35
N MET A 498 17.82 26.09 13.23
CA MET A 498 18.81 25.03 13.45
C MET A 498 18.75 24.43 14.86
N ASP A 499 18.56 25.25 15.89
CA ASP A 499 18.41 24.79 17.28
C ASP A 499 17.15 23.92 17.49
N GLU A 500 16.04 24.28 16.84
CA GLU A 500 14.81 23.49 16.85
C GLU A 500 14.97 22.17 16.11
N LEU A 501 15.63 22.19 14.94
CA LEU A 501 15.95 20.97 14.19
C LEU A 501 16.79 20.00 15.03
N LEU A 502 17.86 20.47 15.65
CA LEU A 502 18.71 19.64 16.51
C LEU A 502 17.93 19.05 17.69
N THR A 503 17.02 19.83 18.27
CA THR A 503 16.09 19.35 19.31
C THR A 503 15.18 18.24 18.78
N TRP A 504 14.60 18.41 17.60
CA TRP A 504 13.70 17.43 16.98
C TRP A 504 14.41 16.18 16.47
N LEU A 505 15.68 16.26 16.08
CA LEU A 505 16.50 15.11 15.71
C LEU A 505 16.92 14.29 16.94
N ALA A 506 17.04 14.93 18.11
CA ALA A 506 17.30 14.26 19.38
C ALA A 506 16.03 13.72 20.08
N GLU A 507 14.85 14.14 19.63
CA GLU A 507 13.56 13.72 20.19
C GLU A 507 13.30 12.23 19.94
N THR A 508 13.12 11.45 21.01
CA THR A 508 12.88 10.00 20.91
C THR A 508 11.41 9.63 20.73
N THR A 509 10.49 10.58 20.88
CA THR A 509 9.03 10.38 20.83
C THR A 509 8.41 10.63 19.46
N ARG A 510 9.18 11.14 18.50
CA ARG A 510 8.71 11.49 17.14
C ARG A 510 9.78 11.12 16.11
N THR A 511 9.35 10.78 14.91
CA THR A 511 10.22 10.59 13.76
C THR A 511 10.39 11.94 13.07
N THR A 512 11.64 12.41 12.96
CA THR A 512 11.99 13.63 12.22
C THR A 512 12.89 13.26 11.04
N TYR A 513 12.40 13.46 9.82
CA TYR A 513 13.22 13.35 8.62
C TYR A 513 13.81 14.71 8.26
N PHE A 514 15.10 14.75 7.94
CA PHE A 514 15.78 15.95 7.47
C PHE A 514 16.31 15.74 6.06
N PHE A 515 15.73 16.44 5.09
CA PHE A 515 16.02 16.26 3.67
C PHE A 515 16.59 17.53 3.03
N ASP A 516 17.66 17.34 2.26
CA ASP A 516 18.15 18.30 1.29
C ASP A 516 17.46 18.04 -0.05
N VAL A 517 16.71 19.04 -0.53
CA VAL A 517 15.88 18.89 -1.74
C VAL A 517 16.53 19.42 -3.02
N ARG A 518 17.80 19.79 -2.96
CA ARG A 518 18.60 20.25 -4.10
C ARG A 518 19.00 19.07 -5.01
N THR A 519 19.78 19.32 -6.06
CA THR A 519 20.21 18.22 -6.93
C THR A 519 21.21 17.32 -6.21
N PRO A 520 21.32 16.03 -6.62
CA PRO A 520 22.33 15.13 -6.06
C PRO A 520 23.76 15.66 -6.20
N GLU A 521 24.06 16.39 -7.28
CA GLU A 521 25.37 17.01 -7.50
C GLU A 521 25.66 18.12 -6.49
N GLU A 522 24.68 18.97 -6.17
CA GLU A 522 24.83 20.01 -5.13
C GLU A 522 24.98 19.41 -3.74
N PHE A 523 24.20 18.36 -3.43
CA PHE A 523 24.33 17.63 -2.17
C PHE A 523 25.73 17.02 -2.01
N ALA A 524 26.24 16.36 -3.05
CA ALA A 524 27.57 15.76 -3.04
C ALA A 524 28.70 16.79 -2.97
N ALA A 525 28.50 17.99 -3.52
CA ALA A 525 29.47 19.08 -3.44
C ALA A 525 29.55 19.70 -2.02
N GLY A 526 28.44 19.67 -1.28
CA GLY A 526 28.37 20.14 0.10
C GLY A 526 26.94 20.26 0.60
N HIS A 527 26.63 19.70 1.77
CA HIS A 527 25.29 19.67 2.35
C HIS A 527 25.28 20.02 3.83
N VAL A 528 24.08 20.22 4.40
CA VAL A 528 23.90 20.44 5.83
C VAL A 528 24.12 19.11 6.57
N MET A 529 24.91 19.13 7.63
CA MET A 529 25.20 17.95 8.44
C MET A 529 23.90 17.25 8.89
N GLY A 530 23.83 15.93 8.66
CA GLY A 530 22.66 15.11 8.98
C GLY A 530 21.52 15.16 7.96
N ALA A 531 21.59 16.00 6.92
CA ALA A 531 20.59 16.00 5.85
C ALA A 531 20.78 14.77 4.94
N GLN A 532 19.67 14.17 4.51
CA GLN A 532 19.65 13.13 3.48
C GLN A 532 19.28 13.74 2.13
N SER A 533 19.92 13.31 1.05
CA SER A 533 19.56 13.76 -0.30
C SER A 533 18.19 13.20 -0.72
N ALA A 534 17.24 14.10 -0.98
CA ALA A 534 15.93 13.76 -1.52
C ALA A 534 15.47 14.88 -2.48
N PRO A 535 15.93 14.87 -3.75
CA PRO A 535 15.62 15.93 -4.71
C PRO A 535 14.12 16.23 -4.77
N GLY A 536 13.72 17.49 -4.60
CA GLY A 536 12.36 17.83 -4.17
C GLY A 536 11.24 17.28 -5.06
N GLY A 537 11.43 17.29 -6.39
CA GLY A 537 10.46 16.71 -7.31
C GLY A 537 10.26 15.20 -7.11
N GLN A 538 11.33 14.48 -6.78
CA GLN A 538 11.29 13.05 -6.47
C GLN A 538 10.77 12.78 -5.06
N LEU A 539 11.10 13.63 -4.07
CA LEU A 539 10.53 13.52 -2.74
C LEU A 539 8.99 13.66 -2.77
N VAL A 540 8.46 14.55 -3.61
CA VAL A 540 7.00 14.67 -3.82
C VAL A 540 6.44 13.50 -4.62
N GLN A 541 7.17 13.00 -5.63
CA GLN A 541 6.69 11.88 -6.46
C GLN A 541 6.74 10.53 -5.75
N GLU A 542 7.73 10.28 -4.92
CA GLU A 542 8.07 8.97 -4.32
C GLU A 542 8.18 9.09 -2.80
N THR A 543 7.27 9.86 -2.16
CA THR A 543 7.36 10.19 -0.73
C THR A 543 7.46 8.95 0.16
N ASP A 544 6.80 7.86 -0.19
CA ASP A 544 6.82 6.57 0.52
C ASP A 544 8.20 5.87 0.50
N HIS A 545 9.06 6.19 -0.48
CA HIS A 545 10.44 5.71 -0.51
C HIS A 545 11.30 6.42 0.56
N TYR A 546 11.07 7.71 0.79
CA TYR A 546 11.86 8.53 1.71
C TYR A 546 11.29 8.53 3.14
N ALA A 547 9.97 8.61 3.28
CA ALA A 547 9.26 8.77 4.54
C ALA A 547 8.10 7.76 4.66
N PRO A 548 8.37 6.46 4.92
CA PRO A 548 7.32 5.45 5.09
C PRO A 548 6.54 5.58 6.42
N VAL A 549 7.04 6.35 7.40
CA VAL A 549 6.35 6.54 8.68
C VAL A 549 5.29 7.64 8.53
N ARG A 550 4.03 7.25 8.28
CA ARG A 550 2.93 8.20 8.16
C ARG A 550 2.67 8.87 9.52
N GLY A 551 2.54 10.19 9.55
CA GLY A 551 2.43 10.98 10.78
C GLY A 551 3.76 11.53 11.30
N ALA A 552 4.89 11.17 10.67
CA ALA A 552 6.19 11.75 10.99
C ALA A 552 6.29 13.23 10.58
N ARG A 553 7.32 13.88 11.11
CA ARG A 553 7.70 15.26 10.79
C ARG A 553 8.78 15.28 9.72
N ILE A 554 8.67 16.21 8.77
CA ILE A 554 9.64 16.42 7.70
C ILE A 554 10.20 17.83 7.79
N VAL A 555 11.53 17.97 7.74
CA VAL A 555 12.23 19.26 7.64
C VAL A 555 13.01 19.28 6.33
N LEU A 556 12.82 20.34 5.55
CA LEU A 556 13.49 20.51 4.26
C LEU A 556 14.48 21.67 4.29
N CYS A 557 15.61 21.52 3.60
CA CYS A 557 16.55 22.61 3.32
C CYS A 557 16.85 22.75 1.82
N ASP A 558 17.18 23.97 1.43
CA ASP A 558 17.80 24.34 0.16
C ASP A 558 18.67 25.59 0.35
N THR A 559 19.31 26.05 -0.72
CA THR A 559 20.17 27.25 -0.73
C THR A 559 19.43 28.50 -1.23
N GLU A 560 18.39 28.35 -2.05
CA GLU A 560 17.73 29.46 -2.74
C GLU A 560 16.44 29.94 -2.08
N GLY A 561 15.88 29.16 -1.15
CA GLY A 561 14.55 29.41 -0.58
C GLY A 561 13.40 29.15 -1.55
N VAL A 562 13.60 28.35 -2.61
CA VAL A 562 12.57 28.03 -3.62
C VAL A 562 12.16 26.57 -3.55
N ARG A 563 13.14 25.67 -3.70
CA ARG A 563 12.95 24.23 -3.85
C ARG A 563 12.38 23.61 -2.58
N ALA A 564 12.89 24.02 -1.42
CA ALA A 564 12.37 23.59 -0.11
C ALA A 564 10.95 24.10 0.12
N ASN A 565 10.69 25.38 -0.17
CA ASN A 565 9.35 25.97 -0.01
C ASN A 565 8.30 25.31 -0.92
N MET A 566 8.62 25.10 -2.19
CA MET A 566 7.70 24.47 -3.14
C MET A 566 7.45 23.01 -2.79
N SER A 567 8.49 22.23 -2.48
CA SER A 567 8.36 20.82 -2.10
C SER A 567 7.57 20.66 -0.79
N ALA A 568 7.85 21.51 0.22
CA ALA A 568 7.11 21.52 1.48
C ALA A 568 5.64 21.86 1.26
N SER A 569 5.31 22.79 0.36
CA SER A 569 3.92 23.15 0.07
C SER A 569 3.10 21.95 -0.43
N TRP A 570 3.72 21.06 -1.20
CA TRP A 570 3.07 19.84 -1.69
C TRP A 570 2.97 18.77 -0.61
N LEU A 571 4.02 18.55 0.18
CA LEU A 571 3.99 17.62 1.30
C LEU A 571 2.92 18.02 2.34
N ALA A 572 2.79 19.32 2.64
CA ALA A 572 1.76 19.84 3.54
C ALA A 572 0.33 19.60 3.01
N GLN A 573 0.15 19.73 1.70
CA GLN A 573 -1.11 19.41 1.02
C GLN A 573 -1.39 17.90 0.99
N MET A 574 -0.35 17.06 0.96
CA MET A 574 -0.42 15.61 1.17
C MET A 574 -0.57 15.21 2.66
N GLY A 575 -0.87 16.16 3.54
CA GLY A 575 -1.20 15.91 4.95
C GLY A 575 0.00 15.67 5.87
N TRP A 576 1.23 15.95 5.43
CA TRP A 576 2.43 15.86 6.26
C TRP A 576 2.60 17.06 7.18
N GLU A 577 3.15 16.81 8.37
CA GLU A 577 3.73 17.86 9.22
C GLU A 577 5.11 18.22 8.63
N VAL A 578 5.23 19.40 8.02
CA VAL A 578 6.43 19.78 7.26
C VAL A 578 6.89 21.20 7.57
N PHE A 579 8.20 21.36 7.66
CA PHE A 579 8.90 22.61 7.96
C PHE A 579 9.98 22.89 6.93
N VAL A 580 10.27 24.17 6.70
CA VAL A 580 11.46 24.61 5.97
C VAL A 580 12.45 25.22 6.97
N LEU A 581 13.70 24.77 6.90
CA LEU A 581 14.79 25.29 7.73
C LEU A 581 15.19 26.70 7.27
N GLU A 582 15.16 27.66 8.18
CA GLU A 582 15.51 29.06 7.90
C GLU A 582 16.90 29.42 8.46
N GLY A 583 17.50 30.48 7.90
CA GLY A 583 18.73 31.07 8.43
C GLY A 583 20.04 30.42 7.99
N LEU A 584 19.98 29.37 7.15
CA LEU A 584 21.16 28.71 6.61
C LEU A 584 22.06 29.68 5.85
N GLN A 585 23.37 29.53 6.06
CA GLN A 585 24.45 30.24 5.39
C GLN A 585 25.26 29.26 4.55
N THR A 586 26.07 29.76 3.61
CA THR A 586 26.95 28.92 2.77
C THR A 586 27.84 27.97 3.58
N GLN A 587 28.31 28.41 4.75
CA GLN A 587 29.15 27.60 5.64
C GLN A 587 28.42 26.38 6.25
N ASP A 588 27.08 26.40 6.31
CA ASP A 588 26.30 25.28 6.81
C ASP A 588 26.26 24.13 5.79
N PHE A 589 26.55 24.41 4.51
CA PHE A 589 26.66 23.46 3.41
C PHE A 589 28.10 22.98 3.18
N ALA A 590 28.89 22.88 4.25
CA ALA A 590 30.30 22.48 4.17
C ALA A 590 30.54 20.97 4.36
N SER A 591 29.52 20.20 4.76
CA SER A 591 29.66 18.75 4.93
C SER A 591 29.80 18.07 3.57
N ASN A 592 30.89 17.32 3.40
CA ASN A 592 31.07 16.38 2.29
C ASN A 592 31.05 14.92 2.78
N ASP A 593 30.63 14.71 4.04
CA ASP A 593 30.46 13.40 4.62
C ASP A 593 29.32 12.69 3.89
N THR A 594 29.66 12.01 2.80
CA THR A 594 28.84 10.94 2.25
C THR A 594 29.02 9.70 3.14
N GLU A 595 28.87 9.85 4.46
CA GLU A 595 28.92 8.72 5.37
C GLU A 595 27.93 7.69 4.84
N THR A 596 28.46 6.52 4.48
CA THR A 596 27.61 5.42 4.06
C THR A 596 26.65 5.15 5.21
N PRO A 597 25.33 5.18 5.00
CA PRO A 597 24.38 4.97 6.07
C PRO A 597 24.79 3.74 6.87
N ALA A 598 24.81 3.85 8.20
CA ALA A 598 25.22 2.73 9.03
C ALA A 598 24.43 1.48 8.61
N ILE A 599 25.16 0.43 8.22
CA ILE A 599 24.56 -0.84 7.83
C ILE A 599 24.66 -1.78 9.04
N PRO A 600 23.57 -2.46 9.43
CA PRO A 600 23.60 -3.42 10.53
C PRO A 600 24.62 -4.53 10.33
N ASP A 601 25.03 -5.15 11.43
CA ASP A 601 25.83 -6.37 11.38
C ASP A 601 25.05 -7.54 10.76
N SER A 602 25.79 -8.43 10.10
CA SER A 602 25.23 -9.67 9.55
C SER A 602 24.89 -10.65 10.67
N GLN A 603 24.02 -11.61 10.37
CA GLN A 603 23.76 -12.72 11.27
C GLN A 603 24.94 -13.69 11.28
N GLY A 604 25.73 -13.65 12.35
CA GLY A 604 26.88 -14.53 12.52
C GLY A 604 28.11 -14.11 11.71
N PRO A 605 29.22 -14.87 11.86
CA PRO A 605 30.49 -14.56 11.23
C PRO A 605 30.43 -14.74 9.71
N LEU A 606 31.11 -13.84 8.98
CA LEU A 606 31.24 -13.92 7.53
C LEU A 606 32.58 -14.55 7.14
N THR A 607 32.54 -15.65 6.41
CA THR A 607 33.73 -16.19 5.74
C THR A 607 33.98 -15.38 4.47
N LYS A 608 34.85 -14.38 4.57
CA LYS A 608 35.19 -13.46 3.47
C LYS A 608 36.10 -14.14 2.44
N VAL A 609 35.87 -13.86 1.16
CA VAL A 609 36.71 -14.29 0.05
C VAL A 609 37.01 -13.15 -0.92
N THR A 610 38.17 -13.22 -1.56
CA THR A 610 38.64 -12.23 -2.53
C THR A 610 38.27 -12.60 -3.97
N PRO A 611 38.24 -11.65 -4.91
CA PRO A 611 38.06 -11.95 -6.33
C PRO A 611 39.05 -12.99 -6.88
N ALA A 612 40.31 -12.97 -6.42
CA ALA A 612 41.34 -13.92 -6.85
C ALA A 612 41.03 -15.37 -6.42
N GLN A 613 40.56 -15.58 -5.19
CA GLN A 613 40.16 -16.90 -4.70
C GLN A 613 38.95 -17.44 -5.47
N VAL A 614 37.92 -16.59 -5.67
CA VAL A 614 36.73 -16.97 -6.43
C VAL A 614 37.09 -17.34 -7.87
N LYS A 615 37.96 -16.56 -8.52
CA LYS A 615 38.44 -16.85 -9.88
C LYS A 615 39.17 -18.19 -9.98
N ALA A 616 40.03 -18.50 -9.00
CA ALA A 616 40.72 -19.78 -8.96
C ALA A 616 39.75 -20.96 -8.83
N TRP A 617 38.71 -20.83 -7.99
CA TRP A 617 37.69 -21.88 -7.84
C TRP A 617 36.83 -22.05 -9.10
N LEU A 618 36.44 -20.95 -9.75
CA LEU A 618 35.68 -21.03 -11.00
C LEU A 618 36.48 -21.65 -12.16
N ALA A 619 37.81 -21.57 -12.12
CA ALA A 619 38.67 -22.23 -13.09
C ALA A 619 38.83 -23.75 -12.83
N ASP A 620 38.72 -24.19 -11.57
CA ASP A 620 38.78 -25.60 -11.18
C ASP A 620 37.40 -26.27 -11.26
N ARG A 621 37.23 -27.15 -12.25
CA ARG A 621 35.98 -27.91 -12.47
C ARG A 621 35.62 -28.84 -11.31
N ASN A 622 36.58 -29.23 -10.48
CA ASN A 622 36.33 -30.09 -9.31
C ASN A 622 35.91 -29.30 -8.07
N SER A 623 35.98 -27.96 -8.11
CA SER A 623 35.58 -27.11 -6.97
C SER A 623 34.07 -27.15 -6.72
N HIS A 624 33.27 -27.49 -7.74
CA HIS A 624 31.80 -27.44 -7.72
C HIS A 624 31.27 -26.14 -7.09
N THR A 625 31.92 -25.01 -7.39
CA THR A 625 31.55 -23.69 -6.88
C THR A 625 30.38 -23.11 -7.67
N VAL A 626 29.36 -22.65 -6.96
CA VAL A 626 28.20 -21.94 -7.51
C VAL A 626 28.21 -20.51 -7.00
N VAL A 627 28.07 -19.53 -7.89
CA VAL A 627 27.95 -18.10 -7.52
C VAL A 627 26.46 -17.74 -7.46
N LEU A 628 26.02 -17.19 -6.34
CA LEU A 628 24.67 -16.68 -6.13
C LEU A 628 24.72 -15.15 -6.07
N ASP A 629 24.03 -14.50 -7.01
CA ASP A 629 24.01 -13.04 -7.14
C ASP A 629 22.68 -12.46 -6.65
N PHE A 630 22.75 -11.68 -5.57
CA PHE A 630 21.63 -11.02 -4.90
C PHE A 630 21.48 -9.55 -5.33
N SER A 631 22.07 -9.14 -6.46
CA SER A 631 21.80 -7.83 -7.07
C SER A 631 20.35 -7.74 -7.54
N SER A 632 19.86 -6.54 -7.82
CA SER A 632 18.59 -6.42 -8.59
C SER A 632 18.72 -7.14 -9.94
N SER A 633 17.62 -7.66 -10.47
CA SER A 633 17.64 -8.36 -11.76
C SER A 633 18.15 -7.46 -12.88
N ALA A 634 17.85 -6.17 -12.84
CA ALA A 634 18.36 -5.18 -13.79
C ALA A 634 19.90 -5.02 -13.71
N GLN A 635 20.47 -5.01 -12.49
CA GLN A 635 21.92 -4.97 -12.30
C GLN A 635 22.59 -6.26 -12.77
N PHE A 636 21.99 -7.41 -12.46
CA PHE A 636 22.48 -8.71 -12.93
C PHE A 636 22.53 -8.76 -14.46
N VAL A 637 21.44 -8.38 -15.13
CA VAL A 637 21.39 -8.34 -16.61
C VAL A 637 22.43 -7.39 -17.20
N LYS A 638 22.69 -6.26 -16.54
CA LYS A 638 23.71 -5.30 -16.95
C LYS A 638 25.14 -5.84 -16.76
N GLY A 639 25.38 -6.69 -15.76
CA GLY A 639 26.71 -7.20 -15.45
C GLY A 639 26.77 -8.12 -14.23
N HIS A 640 27.12 -9.39 -14.42
CA HIS A 640 27.30 -10.39 -13.34
C HIS A 640 28.55 -11.26 -13.54
N ILE A 641 28.98 -11.97 -12.49
CA ILE A 641 30.11 -12.91 -12.56
C ILE A 641 29.73 -14.11 -13.43
N GLN A 642 30.69 -14.63 -14.21
CA GLN A 642 30.44 -15.78 -15.10
C GLN A 642 29.77 -16.97 -14.39
N ASN A 643 28.72 -17.50 -15.01
CA ASN A 643 27.90 -18.61 -14.54
C ASN A 643 27.17 -18.37 -13.20
N ALA A 644 27.09 -17.12 -12.74
CA ALA A 644 26.32 -16.78 -11.55
C ALA A 644 24.83 -17.01 -11.77
N TRP A 645 24.13 -17.44 -10.71
CA TRP A 645 22.68 -17.51 -10.67
C TRP A 645 22.14 -16.26 -10.01
N TRP A 646 21.25 -15.56 -10.69
CA TRP A 646 20.46 -14.51 -10.05
C TRP A 646 19.42 -15.15 -9.13
N VAL A 647 19.35 -14.68 -7.88
CA VAL A 647 18.50 -15.26 -6.84
C VAL A 647 17.77 -14.19 -6.05
N LEU A 648 16.61 -14.56 -5.48
CA LEU A 648 15.89 -13.73 -4.53
C LEU A 648 15.96 -14.31 -3.13
N ARG A 649 16.24 -13.46 -2.14
CA ARG A 649 16.27 -13.87 -0.73
C ARG A 649 14.87 -14.18 -0.20
N SER A 650 13.85 -13.51 -0.71
CA SER A 650 12.43 -13.78 -0.42
C SER A 650 11.96 -15.13 -0.99
N GLU A 651 12.60 -15.63 -2.04
CA GLU A 651 12.34 -16.94 -2.66
C GLU A 651 13.56 -17.86 -2.58
N LEU A 652 14.27 -17.82 -1.45
CA LEU A 652 15.58 -18.45 -1.33
C LEU A 652 15.53 -19.96 -1.54
N LYS A 653 14.47 -20.62 -1.04
CA LYS A 653 14.28 -22.07 -1.19
C LYS A 653 14.19 -22.47 -2.66
N GLN A 654 13.36 -21.80 -3.44
CA GLN A 654 13.20 -22.01 -4.89
C GLN A 654 14.50 -21.67 -5.62
N SER A 655 15.13 -20.56 -5.24
CA SER A 655 16.40 -20.11 -5.81
C SER A 655 17.51 -21.17 -5.65
N LEU A 656 17.65 -21.76 -4.46
CA LEU A 656 18.64 -22.81 -4.18
C LEU A 656 18.33 -24.14 -4.86
N ILE A 657 17.05 -24.47 -5.08
CA ILE A 657 16.66 -25.65 -5.87
C ILE A 657 17.14 -25.49 -7.33
N ALA A 658 16.95 -24.31 -7.92
CA ALA A 658 17.34 -24.03 -9.30
C ALA A 658 18.87 -23.93 -9.48
N ALA A 659 19.58 -23.30 -8.53
CA ALA A 659 21.02 -23.03 -8.63
C ALA A 659 21.95 -24.27 -8.56
N HIS A 660 21.39 -25.50 -8.47
CA HIS A 660 22.09 -26.79 -8.34
C HIS A 660 22.89 -26.96 -7.03
N LYS A 661 23.17 -28.21 -6.63
CA LYS A 661 23.93 -28.53 -5.40
C LYS A 661 25.44 -28.44 -5.65
N GLY A 662 26.03 -27.28 -5.35
CA GLY A 662 27.48 -27.10 -5.29
C GLY A 662 28.08 -27.65 -3.98
N HIS A 663 29.40 -27.86 -3.97
CA HIS A 663 30.14 -28.07 -2.71
C HIS A 663 30.44 -26.72 -2.01
N ARG A 664 30.34 -25.61 -2.77
CA ARG A 664 30.54 -24.25 -2.27
C ARG A 664 29.58 -23.26 -2.94
N TYR A 665 28.98 -22.39 -2.14
CA TYR A 665 28.26 -21.20 -2.59
C TYR A 665 29.08 -19.94 -2.32
N VAL A 666 29.32 -19.14 -3.35
CA VAL A 666 29.89 -17.79 -3.26
C VAL A 666 28.76 -16.78 -3.42
N LEU A 667 28.48 -16.01 -2.37
CA LEU A 667 27.43 -15.00 -2.36
C LEU A 667 28.00 -13.65 -2.78
N THR A 668 27.39 -13.05 -3.80
CA THR A 668 27.75 -11.72 -4.31
C THR A 668 26.50 -10.87 -4.55
N CYS A 669 26.70 -9.57 -4.70
CA CYS A 669 25.76 -8.61 -5.28
C CYS A 669 26.57 -7.41 -5.80
N HIS A 670 25.94 -6.35 -6.26
CA HIS A 670 26.63 -5.21 -6.89
C HIS A 670 27.82 -4.68 -6.07
N ASN A 671 27.66 -4.48 -4.75
CA ASN A 671 28.69 -3.96 -3.83
C ASN A 671 28.97 -4.87 -2.62
N GLY A 672 28.33 -6.04 -2.53
CA GLY A 672 28.46 -6.97 -1.41
C GLY A 672 27.49 -6.74 -0.23
N ASN A 673 26.74 -5.64 -0.19
CA ASN A 673 25.90 -5.27 0.96
C ASN A 673 24.62 -6.11 1.09
N ALA A 674 23.93 -6.42 -0.01
CA ALA A 674 22.75 -7.27 0.06
C ALA A 674 23.13 -8.73 0.39
N SER A 675 24.18 -9.23 -0.26
CA SER A 675 24.58 -10.63 -0.19
C SER A 675 25.14 -11.05 1.17
N ARG A 676 25.75 -10.13 1.95
CA ARG A 676 26.22 -10.45 3.31
C ARG A 676 25.09 -10.86 4.25
N PHE A 677 23.88 -10.32 4.06
CA PHE A 677 22.72 -10.66 4.90
C PHE A 677 22.09 -12.01 4.54
N ALA A 678 22.34 -12.50 3.33
CA ALA A 678 21.84 -13.81 2.88
C ALA A 678 22.72 -14.99 3.34
N VAL A 679 23.92 -14.75 3.88
CA VAL A 679 24.88 -15.83 4.24
C VAL A 679 24.29 -16.79 5.26
N ALA A 680 23.70 -16.28 6.34
CA ALA A 680 23.10 -17.11 7.38
C ALA A 680 21.92 -17.94 6.84
N ASP A 681 21.09 -17.33 6.00
CA ASP A 681 19.91 -17.99 5.42
C ASP A 681 20.33 -19.12 4.45
N VAL A 682 21.32 -18.85 3.59
CA VAL A 682 21.88 -19.87 2.68
C VAL A 682 22.54 -20.99 3.47
N LEU A 683 23.29 -20.67 4.53
CA LEU A 683 23.92 -21.67 5.38
C LEU A 683 22.88 -22.57 6.07
N ALA A 684 21.82 -21.98 6.63
CA ALA A 684 20.74 -22.70 7.28
C ALA A 684 19.97 -23.65 6.34
N MET A 685 19.88 -23.30 5.05
CA MET A 685 19.24 -24.12 4.02
C MET A 685 20.20 -25.09 3.30
N SER A 686 21.50 -24.95 3.53
CA SER A 686 22.52 -25.79 2.90
C SER A 686 22.69 -27.11 3.65
N LYS A 687 23.12 -28.15 2.92
CA LYS A 687 23.48 -29.43 3.53
C LYS A 687 24.76 -29.29 4.35
N ALA A 688 24.91 -30.13 5.38
CA ALA A 688 26.17 -30.25 6.11
C ALA A 688 27.34 -30.53 5.16
N GLY A 689 28.44 -29.79 5.34
CA GLY A 689 29.66 -29.89 4.50
C GLY A 689 29.68 -29.01 3.26
N VAL A 690 28.63 -28.21 2.98
CA VAL A 690 28.66 -27.18 1.93
C VAL A 690 29.26 -25.89 2.49
N ASP A 691 30.28 -25.36 1.82
CA ASP A 691 30.88 -24.07 2.17
C ASP A 691 29.98 -22.92 1.69
N VAL A 692 29.67 -21.96 2.56
CA VAL A 692 28.98 -20.71 2.20
C VAL A 692 29.91 -19.54 2.51
N VAL A 693 30.31 -18.80 1.48
CA VAL A 693 31.29 -17.73 1.58
C VAL A 693 30.77 -16.45 0.92
N TRP A 694 31.29 -15.30 1.36
CA TRP A 694 30.86 -13.99 0.89
C TRP A 694 31.98 -13.25 0.15
N LEU A 695 31.70 -12.81 -1.08
CA LEU A 695 32.63 -12.02 -1.88
C LEU A 695 32.65 -10.57 -1.39
N GLU A 696 33.73 -10.19 -0.72
CA GLU A 696 33.91 -8.83 -0.19
C GLU A 696 33.97 -7.80 -1.33
N GLY A 697 33.13 -6.77 -1.24
CA GLY A 697 32.97 -5.74 -2.28
C GLY A 697 32.21 -6.17 -3.54
N GLY A 698 31.75 -7.43 -3.59
CA GLY A 698 30.83 -7.94 -4.61
C GLY A 698 31.32 -7.83 -6.07
N ASN A 699 30.38 -7.61 -7.00
CA ASN A 699 30.66 -7.51 -8.43
C ASN A 699 31.54 -6.30 -8.77
N THR A 700 31.42 -5.21 -7.99
CA THR A 700 32.29 -4.03 -8.13
C THR A 700 33.76 -4.38 -7.84
N ALA A 701 34.02 -5.11 -6.75
CA ALA A 701 35.39 -5.57 -6.44
C ALA A 701 35.90 -6.59 -7.46
N TRP A 702 35.02 -7.47 -7.97
CA TRP A 702 35.36 -8.39 -9.06
C TRP A 702 35.85 -7.66 -10.31
N ALA A 703 35.11 -6.63 -10.75
CA ALA A 703 35.45 -5.81 -11.91
C ALA A 703 36.71 -4.95 -11.66
N ALA A 704 36.84 -4.37 -10.47
CA ALA A 704 38.02 -3.59 -10.07
C ALA A 704 39.31 -4.43 -10.07
N ALA A 705 39.20 -5.74 -9.82
CA ALA A 705 40.31 -6.69 -9.96
C ALA A 705 40.63 -7.09 -11.42
N GLY A 706 40.06 -6.39 -12.41
CA GLY A 706 40.31 -6.59 -13.84
C GLY A 706 39.58 -7.79 -14.45
N ASN A 707 38.60 -8.37 -13.74
CA ASN A 707 37.83 -9.50 -14.26
C ASN A 707 36.60 -9.04 -15.04
N THR A 708 36.25 -9.79 -16.09
CA THR A 708 35.09 -9.50 -16.94
C THR A 708 33.77 -9.89 -16.24
N LEU A 709 32.74 -9.06 -16.44
CA LEU A 709 31.35 -9.38 -16.12
C LEU A 709 30.60 -9.81 -17.40
N GLN A 710 29.69 -10.77 -17.27
CA GLN A 710 28.77 -11.19 -18.31
C GLN A 710 27.51 -10.34 -18.29
N THR A 711 26.88 -10.18 -19.46
CA THR A 711 25.61 -9.45 -19.62
C THR A 711 24.52 -10.43 -20.07
N GLY A 712 23.26 -10.07 -19.85
CA GLY A 712 22.09 -10.87 -20.19
C GLY A 712 21.44 -11.55 -18.99
N ASP A 713 20.34 -12.24 -19.25
CA ASP A 713 19.44 -12.87 -18.27
C ASP A 713 19.62 -14.40 -18.19
N ARG A 714 20.82 -14.89 -18.54
CA ARG A 714 21.13 -16.31 -18.44
C ARG A 714 21.21 -16.70 -16.95
N GLN A 715 20.56 -17.80 -16.56
CA GLN A 715 20.53 -18.33 -15.18
C GLN A 715 19.78 -17.47 -14.15
N MET A 716 18.56 -17.07 -14.48
CA MET A 716 17.59 -16.61 -13.47
C MET A 716 17.01 -17.81 -12.70
N ALA A 717 17.22 -17.85 -11.38
CA ALA A 717 16.74 -18.97 -10.55
C ALA A 717 15.22 -18.92 -10.30
N VAL A 718 14.64 -17.72 -10.33
CA VAL A 718 13.22 -17.44 -10.09
C VAL A 718 12.73 -16.36 -11.08
N GLU A 719 11.43 -16.07 -11.07
CA GLU A 719 10.83 -15.01 -11.88
C GLU A 719 11.33 -13.62 -11.44
N ARG A 720 11.43 -12.69 -12.38
CA ARG A 720 11.91 -11.33 -12.14
C ARG A 720 10.80 -10.44 -11.58
N VAL A 721 10.42 -10.71 -10.33
CA VAL A 721 9.39 -9.96 -9.60
C VAL A 721 9.97 -8.84 -8.71
N ASP A 722 11.30 -8.70 -8.67
CA ASP A 722 12.04 -7.74 -7.83
C ASP A 722 11.82 -6.27 -8.20
N ARG A 723 11.27 -6.03 -9.39
CA ARG A 723 10.96 -4.71 -9.91
C ARG A 723 9.64 -4.75 -10.68
N TYR A 724 8.73 -3.84 -10.35
CA TYR A 724 7.52 -3.61 -11.11
C TYR A 724 7.84 -3.03 -12.49
N ARG A 725 7.29 -3.62 -13.55
CA ARG A 725 7.41 -3.04 -14.91
C ARG A 725 6.49 -1.84 -15.06
N ARG A 726 6.98 -0.68 -14.63
CA ARG A 726 6.30 0.61 -14.69
C ARG A 726 5.93 0.97 -16.14
N PRO A 727 4.63 1.10 -16.49
CA PRO A 727 4.20 1.40 -17.86
C PRO A 727 4.72 2.75 -18.40
N TYR A 728 5.15 3.63 -17.50
CA TYR A 728 5.66 4.97 -17.76
C TYR A 728 7.20 5.06 -17.81
N GLU A 729 7.94 3.96 -17.67
CA GLU A 729 9.40 3.93 -17.82
C GLU A 729 9.81 3.12 -19.06
N GLY A 730 10.77 3.63 -19.83
CA GLY A 730 11.24 2.99 -21.06
C GLY A 730 10.33 3.23 -22.27
N THR A 731 10.68 2.58 -23.39
CA THR A 731 10.03 2.79 -24.71
C THR A 731 9.41 1.53 -25.30
N ASP A 732 9.47 0.41 -24.57
CA ASP A 732 9.11 -0.94 -25.03
C ASP A 732 7.83 -1.49 -24.38
N ASN A 733 7.11 -0.67 -23.60
CA ASN A 733 5.82 -1.07 -23.03
C ASN A 733 4.74 -1.12 -24.11
N ALA A 734 3.84 -2.10 -24.02
CA ALA A 734 2.72 -2.22 -24.94
C ALA A 734 1.73 -1.06 -24.78
N ALA A 735 1.17 -0.57 -25.89
CA ALA A 735 0.20 0.53 -25.88
C ALA A 735 -1.01 0.26 -24.97
N ALA A 736 -1.49 -0.99 -24.90
CA ALA A 736 -2.58 -1.39 -24.01
C ALA A 736 -2.21 -1.23 -22.52
N ALA A 737 -0.96 -1.55 -22.13
CA ALA A 737 -0.51 -1.38 -20.75
C ALA A 737 -0.35 0.11 -20.40
N MET A 738 0.11 0.92 -21.34
CA MET A 738 0.17 2.39 -21.19
C MET A 738 -1.22 3.00 -21.04
N GLN A 739 -2.20 2.58 -21.85
CA GLN A 739 -3.58 3.07 -21.74
C GLN A 739 -4.23 2.64 -20.43
N ALA A 740 -4.08 1.37 -20.03
CA ALA A 740 -4.60 0.87 -18.76
C ALA A 740 -4.03 1.61 -17.54
N TYR A 741 -2.77 2.06 -17.62
CA TYR A 741 -2.17 2.93 -16.60
C TYR A 741 -2.91 4.27 -16.49
N LEU A 742 -3.21 4.92 -17.62
CA LEU A 742 -3.96 6.19 -17.62
C LEU A 742 -5.39 5.98 -17.09
N ASP A 743 -6.07 4.92 -17.54
CA ASP A 743 -7.43 4.58 -17.10
C ASP A 743 -7.47 4.35 -15.57
N TRP A 744 -6.43 3.73 -15.03
CA TRP A 744 -6.26 3.58 -13.57
C TRP A 744 -6.07 4.92 -12.87
N GLU A 745 -5.22 5.83 -13.37
CA GLU A 745 -5.00 7.16 -12.76
C GLU A 745 -6.32 7.95 -12.65
N PHE A 746 -7.19 7.89 -13.67
CA PHE A 746 -8.50 8.57 -13.63
C PHE A 746 -9.43 8.08 -12.50
N GLY A 747 -9.28 6.83 -12.06
CA GLY A 747 -10.07 6.25 -10.97
C GLY A 747 -9.53 6.52 -9.56
N LEU A 748 -8.41 7.22 -9.41
CA LEU A 748 -7.73 7.39 -8.12
C LEU A 748 -8.46 8.31 -7.15
N VAL A 749 -9.11 9.38 -7.63
CA VAL A 749 -9.83 10.32 -6.75
C VAL A 749 -11.01 9.63 -6.07
N GLU A 750 -11.72 8.74 -6.77
CA GLU A 750 -12.80 7.95 -6.19
C GLU A 750 -12.25 6.94 -5.15
N GLN A 751 -11.14 6.27 -5.44
CA GLN A 751 -10.45 5.39 -4.49
C GLN A 751 -9.99 6.12 -3.24
N LEU A 752 -9.49 7.35 -3.34
CA LEU A 752 -9.16 8.19 -2.18
C LEU A 752 -10.40 8.42 -1.31
N GLY A 753 -11.56 8.69 -1.93
CA GLY A 753 -12.84 8.83 -1.22
C GLY A 753 -13.26 7.54 -0.49
N ARG A 754 -13.04 6.36 -1.11
CA ARG A 754 -13.33 5.06 -0.49
C ARG A 754 -12.38 4.72 0.66
N ASP A 755 -11.09 5.05 0.53
CA ASP A 755 -10.10 4.88 1.60
C ASP A 755 -10.40 5.83 2.78
N GLY A 756 -10.51 7.13 2.52
CA GLY A 756 -10.91 8.13 3.51
C GLY A 756 -9.93 8.38 4.67
N THR A 757 -8.65 8.00 4.54
CA THR A 757 -7.62 8.21 5.58
C THR A 757 -6.54 9.22 5.21
N HIS A 758 -6.61 9.81 4.01
CA HIS A 758 -5.49 10.51 3.40
C HIS A 758 -5.18 11.90 3.98
N HIS A 759 -6.19 12.64 4.46
CA HIS A 759 -6.04 14.03 4.94
C HIS A 759 -5.47 15.01 3.90
N PHE A 760 -5.59 14.68 2.61
CA PHE A 760 -5.13 15.55 1.53
C PHE A 760 -6.00 16.80 1.43
N ARG A 761 -5.37 17.93 1.09
CA ARG A 761 -6.01 19.21 0.81
C ARG A 761 -5.33 19.88 -0.37
N VAL A 762 -6.06 20.69 -1.12
CA VAL A 762 -5.51 21.46 -2.25
C VAL A 762 -5.79 22.94 -1.99
N ILE A 763 -4.73 23.77 -2.01
CA ILE A 763 -4.81 25.23 -1.73
C ILE A 763 -5.26 26.07 -2.92
#